data_AF-A0A9N9SPA0-F1
#
_entry.id   AF-A0A9N9SPA0-F1
#
_cell.length_a   1.000
_cell.length_b   1.000
_cell.length_c   1.000
_cell.angle_alpha   90.00
_cell.angle_beta   90.00
_cell.angle_gamma   90.00
#
_symmetry.space_group_name_H-M   'P 1'
#
loop_
_entity.id
_entity.type
_entity.pdbx_description
1 polymer ?
#
loop_
_entity_poly.entity_id
_entity_poly.type
_entity_poly.pdbx_seq_one_letter_code
_entity_poly.pdbx_strand_id
1 'polypeptide(L)'
;MDESELESQEIGKILDIKIPNTFINVLKANGIFDGKILAGLTTDDIKGMETYMREVLLYVLPKEELVLYYGIFSHKPEIFQFTIGDRKILELLQTYFNKKYSKGDINISKNIEKETNDSLALQKKNISQKKQENSGENSNELLESTTEKEELAVKNILHNWLRNKCTDSQWAIISKKLENIKFSFQTDSSACVFCRISCYCKNDNVFTVYKQSQSNTYRKRWILGNFYRHMMNKHLSNLSRSKVIRKTKASDSVDDDMEPSLEPKKFNRSNTLLNYVQVSKKRRTNEDIFKEDSTSEISIIDDIEGSTKISDNEDNVTFLNRCSDAVPEREKPDICILSDELLRGPISATSTNESKSSLELSPTDGIFVHPYSETDKENISPTHNRLREDPTISKEFEDFGENGISKWKSEKYQRKERSRRKREKLNENQHLITDYYPMIINTIEYLIKNEPDITVEYLNILISCNRDLVQQPNSSGMEMNKFLQILCDICKTNSSTSKNKYNYSIKQFALYMYYIGGRVFYETIHANLKNVVPSITTLNRYVRNDKKYISEGDFDFDGLAKFIEERKLAKYVWIAEDCTRINGKIEYNQRNNKIMGFSLPLSNGIPDINTFTATSGEIIQSYFNEATKAHYACVIMAQPLMMNSPAYCLSIFCTDNKFRAEDVSQRWAFIKQSLFELGVTVLGFSSDGDTRYFKTMRIESELPLPPDRRYLSQ
;
A
#
# COMPACT_ATOMS: atom_id res chain seq x y z
N MET A 1 -6.40 5.77 -21.33
CA MET A 1 -7.46 5.07 -20.60
C MET A 1 -8.75 5.74 -21.00
N ASP A 2 -9.60 5.02 -21.71
CA ASP A 2 -10.87 5.52 -22.25
C ASP A 2 -11.81 5.88 -21.07
N GLU A 3 -12.59 6.97 -21.17
CA GLU A 3 -13.50 7.43 -20.09
C GLU A 3 -14.45 6.32 -19.63
N SER A 4 -14.88 5.48 -20.56
CA SER A 4 -15.73 4.32 -20.32
C SER A 4 -15.03 3.18 -19.55
N GLU A 5 -13.71 3.06 -19.67
CA GLU A 5 -12.89 2.11 -18.91
C GLU A 5 -12.70 2.59 -17.46
N LEU A 6 -12.65 3.92 -17.26
CA LEU A 6 -12.65 4.51 -15.93
C LEU A 6 -14.00 4.33 -15.24
N GLU A 7 -15.10 4.52 -15.98
CA GLU A 7 -16.46 4.34 -15.48
C GLU A 7 -16.75 2.87 -15.10
N SER A 8 -16.32 1.91 -15.92
CA SER A 8 -16.49 0.48 -15.61
C SER A 8 -15.72 0.04 -14.37
N GLN A 9 -14.49 0.54 -14.16
CA GLN A 9 -13.70 0.28 -12.95
C GLN A 9 -14.34 0.89 -11.71
N GLU A 10 -14.97 2.07 -11.83
CA GLU A 10 -15.68 2.70 -10.73
C GLU A 10 -16.94 1.92 -10.35
N ILE A 11 -17.74 1.51 -11.34
CA ILE A 11 -18.94 0.69 -11.10
C ILE A 11 -18.56 -0.67 -10.49
N GLY A 12 -17.51 -1.31 -11.00
CA GLY A 12 -16.97 -2.55 -10.43
C GLY A 12 -16.57 -2.41 -8.95
N LYS A 13 -15.93 -1.28 -8.58
CA LYS A 13 -15.60 -0.98 -7.18
C LYS A 13 -16.84 -0.75 -6.30
N ILE A 14 -17.89 -0.11 -6.83
CA ILE A 14 -19.13 0.14 -6.08
C ILE A 14 -19.88 -1.17 -5.82
N LEU A 15 -19.88 -2.07 -6.79
CA LEU A 15 -20.57 -3.37 -6.73
C LEU A 15 -19.71 -4.49 -6.14
N ASP A 16 -18.44 -4.22 -5.83
CA ASP A 16 -17.45 -5.20 -5.38
C ASP A 16 -17.31 -6.39 -6.35
N ILE A 17 -17.35 -6.11 -7.65
CA ILE A 17 -17.18 -7.09 -8.73
C ILE A 17 -16.15 -6.62 -9.75
N LYS A 18 -15.41 -7.56 -10.35
CA LYS A 18 -14.54 -7.29 -11.49
C LYS A 18 -15.32 -7.55 -12.78
N ILE A 19 -15.59 -6.49 -13.56
CA ILE A 19 -16.26 -6.60 -14.86
C ILE A 19 -15.21 -6.99 -15.91
N PRO A 20 -15.35 -8.12 -16.63
CA PRO A 20 -14.41 -8.49 -17.69
C PRO A 20 -14.36 -7.46 -18.83
N ASN A 21 -13.18 -7.19 -19.38
CA ASN A 21 -13.02 -6.25 -20.51
C ASN A 21 -13.77 -6.71 -21.77
N THR A 22 -13.82 -8.03 -22.01
CA THR A 22 -14.60 -8.63 -23.11
C THR A 22 -16.08 -8.25 -23.01
N PHE A 23 -16.63 -8.28 -21.81
CA PHE A 23 -18.02 -7.92 -21.53
C PHE A 23 -18.29 -6.42 -21.79
N ILE A 24 -17.37 -5.53 -21.41
CA ILE A 24 -17.47 -4.08 -21.69
C ILE A 24 -17.45 -3.83 -23.21
N ASN A 25 -16.56 -4.51 -23.93
CA ASN A 25 -16.45 -4.38 -25.38
C ASN A 25 -17.73 -4.81 -26.09
N VAL A 26 -18.38 -5.90 -25.63
CA VAL A 26 -19.67 -6.35 -26.14
C VAL A 26 -20.76 -5.28 -25.92
N LEU A 27 -20.85 -4.70 -24.72
CA LEU A 27 -21.83 -3.64 -24.44
C LEU A 27 -21.61 -2.39 -25.29
N LYS A 28 -20.35 -2.02 -25.54
CA LYS A 28 -19.99 -0.90 -26.42
C LYS A 28 -20.35 -1.17 -27.88
N ALA A 29 -20.02 -2.36 -28.40
CA ALA A 29 -20.32 -2.74 -29.78
C ALA A 29 -21.83 -2.72 -30.08
N ASN A 30 -22.65 -3.01 -29.07
CA ASN A 30 -24.11 -2.94 -29.17
C ASN A 30 -24.68 -1.54 -28.90
N GLY A 31 -23.86 -0.54 -28.56
CA GLY A 31 -24.33 0.82 -28.22
C GLY A 31 -25.13 0.90 -26.92
N ILE A 32 -24.99 -0.09 -26.03
CA ILE A 32 -25.78 -0.22 -24.80
C ILE A 32 -24.97 0.20 -23.56
N PHE A 33 -23.69 0.58 -23.71
CA PHE A 33 -22.86 1.07 -22.60
C PHE A 33 -23.21 2.51 -22.15
N ASP A 34 -24.49 2.78 -21.95
CA ASP A 34 -25.05 3.99 -21.34
C ASP A 34 -25.90 3.59 -20.14
N GLY A 35 -25.71 4.28 -19.01
CA GLY A 35 -26.38 3.91 -17.77
C GLY A 35 -27.91 3.95 -17.85
N LYS A 36 -28.51 4.85 -18.64
CA LYS A 36 -29.97 4.93 -18.78
C LYS A 36 -30.51 3.74 -19.58
N ILE A 37 -29.78 3.31 -20.60
CA ILE A 37 -30.13 2.13 -21.41
C ILE A 37 -30.00 0.86 -20.56
N LEU A 38 -28.89 0.73 -19.81
CA LEU A 38 -28.66 -0.42 -18.93
C LEU A 38 -29.71 -0.57 -17.83
N ALA A 39 -30.32 0.53 -17.36
CA ALA A 39 -31.43 0.48 -16.40
C ALA A 39 -32.67 -0.23 -16.98
N GLY A 40 -32.94 -0.03 -18.28
CA GLY A 40 -34.10 -0.55 -18.99
C GLY A 40 -33.88 -1.90 -19.69
N LEU A 41 -32.73 -2.55 -19.50
CA LEU A 41 -32.37 -3.76 -20.24
C LEU A 41 -33.37 -4.92 -20.01
N THR A 42 -33.92 -5.48 -21.08
CA THR A 42 -34.82 -6.64 -21.03
C THR A 42 -34.12 -7.93 -21.43
N THR A 43 -34.73 -9.08 -21.13
CA THR A 43 -34.21 -10.39 -21.57
C THR A 43 -34.14 -10.50 -23.10
N ASP A 44 -35.03 -9.82 -23.82
CA ASP A 44 -35.03 -9.82 -25.28
C ASP A 44 -33.91 -8.94 -25.85
N ASP A 45 -33.54 -7.85 -25.17
CA ASP A 45 -32.33 -7.07 -25.51
C ASP A 45 -31.06 -7.92 -25.38
N ILE A 46 -30.99 -8.76 -24.33
CA ILE A 46 -29.86 -9.69 -24.15
C ILE A 46 -29.77 -10.70 -25.29
N LYS A 47 -30.91 -11.28 -25.71
CA LYS A 47 -30.94 -12.17 -26.88
C LYS A 47 -30.58 -11.43 -28.16
N GLY A 48 -31.03 -10.19 -28.32
CA GLY A 48 -30.68 -9.31 -29.43
C GLY A 48 -29.18 -9.07 -29.51
N MET A 49 -28.53 -8.78 -28.39
CA MET A 49 -27.07 -8.66 -28.31
C MET A 49 -26.37 -9.96 -28.71
N GLU A 50 -26.80 -11.11 -28.20
CA GLU A 50 -26.22 -12.41 -28.58
C GLU A 50 -26.36 -12.69 -30.07
N THR A 51 -27.50 -12.36 -30.69
CA THR A 51 -27.71 -12.49 -32.14
C THR A 51 -26.85 -11.51 -32.92
N TYR A 52 -26.76 -10.24 -32.52
CA TYR A 52 -25.87 -9.26 -33.16
C TYR A 52 -24.40 -9.72 -33.12
N MET A 53 -23.96 -10.27 -31.99
CA MET A 53 -22.61 -10.83 -31.85
C MET A 53 -22.40 -12.03 -32.79
N ARG A 54 -23.36 -12.94 -32.94
CA ARG A 54 -23.19 -14.11 -33.82
C ARG A 54 -23.26 -13.75 -35.32
N GLU A 55 -24.15 -12.86 -35.70
CA GLU A 55 -24.55 -12.67 -37.10
C GLU A 55 -23.98 -11.41 -37.75
N VAL A 56 -23.62 -10.39 -36.97
CA VAL A 56 -23.18 -9.10 -37.51
C VAL A 56 -21.74 -8.82 -37.12
N LEU A 57 -21.44 -8.77 -35.83
CA LEU A 57 -20.12 -8.32 -35.36
C LEU A 57 -18.98 -9.24 -35.83
N LEU A 58 -19.26 -10.54 -36.00
CA LEU A 58 -18.33 -11.53 -36.53
C LEU A 58 -17.76 -11.15 -37.90
N TYR A 59 -18.59 -10.56 -38.77
CA TYR A 59 -18.18 -10.18 -40.12
C TYR A 59 -17.60 -8.77 -40.21
N VAL A 60 -17.75 -7.97 -39.15
CA VAL A 60 -17.24 -6.59 -39.09
C VAL A 60 -15.85 -6.53 -38.48
N LEU A 61 -15.53 -7.42 -37.53
CA LEU A 61 -14.25 -7.39 -36.82
C LEU A 61 -13.12 -8.11 -37.58
N PRO A 62 -11.88 -7.56 -37.55
CA PRO A 62 -10.68 -8.29 -37.94
C PRO A 62 -10.49 -9.55 -37.10
N LYS A 63 -9.88 -10.60 -37.67
CA LYS A 63 -9.68 -11.89 -36.99
C LYS A 63 -8.85 -11.75 -35.71
N GLU A 64 -7.94 -10.79 -35.68
CA GLU A 64 -7.03 -10.50 -34.58
C GLU A 64 -7.77 -9.90 -33.36
N GLU A 65 -8.89 -9.22 -33.60
CA GLU A 65 -9.68 -8.57 -32.56
C GLU A 65 -10.75 -9.47 -31.94
N LEU A 66 -11.02 -10.64 -32.54
CA LEU A 66 -12.05 -11.57 -32.05
C LEU A 66 -11.85 -11.95 -30.57
N VAL A 67 -10.60 -12.07 -30.10
CA VAL A 67 -10.29 -12.38 -28.70
C VAL A 67 -10.79 -11.28 -27.74
N LEU A 68 -10.75 -10.02 -28.17
CA LEU A 68 -11.14 -8.87 -27.34
C LEU A 68 -12.65 -8.77 -27.11
N TYR A 69 -13.46 -9.31 -28.02
CA TYR A 69 -14.93 -9.24 -27.95
C TYR A 69 -15.56 -10.59 -27.55
N TYR A 70 -15.04 -11.71 -28.06
CA TYR A 70 -15.63 -13.03 -27.85
C TYR A 70 -14.99 -13.81 -26.70
N GLY A 71 -13.81 -13.40 -26.19
CA GLY A 71 -13.14 -14.07 -25.09
C GLY A 71 -12.94 -15.57 -25.35
N ILE A 72 -13.54 -16.41 -24.50
CA ILE A 72 -13.47 -17.88 -24.67
C ILE A 72 -14.14 -18.40 -25.96
N PHE A 73 -15.02 -17.60 -26.57
CA PHE A 73 -15.71 -17.95 -27.82
C PHE A 73 -14.96 -17.48 -29.07
N SER A 74 -13.75 -16.90 -28.94
CA SER A 74 -13.00 -16.37 -30.09
C SER A 74 -12.69 -17.40 -31.18
N HIS A 75 -12.60 -18.69 -30.81
CA HIS A 75 -12.36 -19.79 -31.75
C HIS A 75 -13.62 -20.30 -32.46
N LYS A 76 -14.82 -20.03 -31.90
CA LYS A 76 -16.13 -20.34 -32.49
C LYS A 76 -17.14 -19.23 -32.15
N PRO A 77 -17.02 -18.06 -32.77
CA PRO A 77 -17.89 -16.91 -32.48
C PRO A 77 -19.38 -17.17 -32.75
N GLU A 78 -19.69 -18.14 -33.62
CA GLU A 78 -21.04 -18.50 -34.04
C GLU A 78 -21.89 -19.09 -32.90
N ILE A 79 -21.24 -19.57 -31.82
CA ILE A 79 -21.92 -20.09 -30.63
C ILE A 79 -21.86 -19.11 -29.45
N PHE A 80 -21.53 -17.84 -29.70
CA PHE A 80 -21.47 -16.83 -28.65
C PHE A 80 -22.79 -16.74 -27.89
N GLN A 81 -22.69 -16.77 -26.56
CA GLN A 81 -23.77 -16.52 -25.62
C GLN A 81 -23.18 -15.95 -24.32
N PHE A 82 -23.93 -15.10 -23.64
CA PHE A 82 -23.55 -14.66 -22.30
C PHE A 82 -23.59 -15.83 -21.33
N THR A 83 -22.49 -16.05 -20.63
CA THR A 83 -22.41 -17.08 -19.60
C THR A 83 -23.34 -16.72 -18.43
N ILE A 84 -23.59 -17.69 -17.53
CA ILE A 84 -24.36 -17.45 -16.30
C ILE A 84 -23.74 -16.31 -15.47
N GLY A 85 -22.40 -16.21 -15.46
CA GLY A 85 -21.69 -15.13 -14.77
C GLY A 85 -21.95 -13.76 -15.39
N ASP A 86 -21.87 -13.67 -16.72
CA ASP A 86 -22.12 -12.44 -17.46
C ASP A 86 -23.56 -11.94 -17.26
N ARG A 87 -24.54 -12.85 -17.27
CA ARG A 87 -25.96 -12.53 -17.02
C ARG A 87 -26.19 -11.96 -15.62
N LYS A 88 -25.54 -12.52 -14.59
CA LYS A 88 -25.59 -11.96 -13.23
C LYS A 88 -24.94 -10.58 -13.15
N ILE A 89 -23.87 -10.33 -13.90
CA ILE A 89 -23.26 -9.00 -14.00
C ILE A 89 -24.24 -8.00 -14.64
N LEU A 90 -24.95 -8.38 -15.71
CA LEU A 90 -25.99 -7.54 -16.32
C LEU A 90 -27.11 -7.19 -15.33
N GLU A 91 -27.62 -8.18 -14.58
CA GLU A 91 -28.66 -7.96 -13.57
C GLU A 91 -28.22 -7.01 -12.45
N LEU A 92 -26.97 -7.12 -11.99
CA LEU A 92 -26.38 -6.23 -11.00
C LEU A 92 -26.23 -4.81 -11.53
N LEU A 93 -25.75 -4.65 -12.77
CA LEU A 93 -25.64 -3.36 -13.43
C LEU A 93 -27.01 -2.71 -13.63
N GLN A 94 -27.99 -3.48 -14.10
CA GLN A 94 -29.37 -3.03 -14.25
C GLN A 94 -29.95 -2.54 -12.91
N THR A 95 -29.80 -3.33 -11.85
CA THR A 95 -30.28 -2.98 -10.50
C THR A 95 -29.62 -1.70 -9.98
N TYR A 96 -28.30 -1.59 -10.21
CA TYR A 96 -27.53 -0.40 -9.83
C TYR A 96 -28.03 0.86 -10.54
N PHE A 97 -28.17 0.81 -11.86
CA PHE A 97 -28.61 1.97 -12.64
C PHE A 97 -30.08 2.29 -12.41
N ASN A 98 -30.97 1.31 -12.26
CA ASN A 98 -32.35 1.53 -11.83
C ASN A 98 -32.38 2.30 -10.51
N LYS A 99 -31.62 1.87 -9.50
CA LYS A 99 -31.55 2.59 -8.21
C LYS A 99 -30.98 4.00 -8.35
N LYS A 100 -30.01 4.20 -9.25
CA LYS A 100 -29.38 5.50 -9.53
C LYS A 100 -30.37 6.48 -10.16
N TYR A 101 -31.17 6.01 -11.12
CA TYR A 101 -32.13 6.86 -11.86
C TYR A 101 -33.50 6.99 -11.17
N SER A 102 -34.02 5.94 -10.52
CA SER A 102 -35.30 6.01 -9.78
C SER A 102 -35.27 6.96 -8.57
N LYS A 103 -34.08 7.27 -8.03
CA LYS A 103 -33.93 8.25 -6.93
C LYS A 103 -33.89 9.71 -7.40
N GLY A 104 -33.74 9.95 -8.70
CA GLY A 104 -33.69 11.29 -9.30
C GLY A 104 -35.04 12.01 -9.29
N ASP A 105 -36.15 11.28 -9.41
CA ASP A 105 -37.47 11.89 -9.63
C ASP A 105 -38.26 12.25 -8.36
N ILE A 106 -37.86 11.71 -7.19
CA ILE A 106 -38.58 11.96 -5.93
C ILE A 106 -38.16 13.30 -5.28
N ASN A 107 -36.98 13.83 -5.61
CA ASN A 107 -36.47 15.09 -5.03
C ASN A 107 -36.70 16.33 -5.90
N ILE A 108 -37.14 16.17 -7.15
CA ILE A 108 -37.49 17.30 -8.03
C ILE A 108 -38.93 17.76 -7.76
N SER A 109 -39.84 16.84 -7.42
CA SER A 109 -41.24 17.15 -7.11
C SER A 109 -41.46 17.88 -5.78
N LYS A 110 -40.60 17.66 -4.77
CA LYS A 110 -40.73 18.34 -3.45
C LYS A 110 -40.12 19.74 -3.39
N ASN A 111 -39.27 20.12 -4.35
CA ASN A 111 -38.68 21.47 -4.40
C ASN A 111 -39.53 22.46 -5.22
N ILE A 112 -40.41 21.98 -6.10
CA ILE A 112 -41.30 22.84 -6.91
C ILE A 112 -42.49 23.39 -6.09
N GLU A 113 -42.97 22.67 -5.07
CA GLU A 113 -44.05 23.16 -4.17
C GLU A 113 -43.55 24.14 -3.09
N LYS A 114 -42.24 24.25 -2.86
CA LYS A 114 -41.67 25.14 -1.85
C LYS A 114 -41.16 26.47 -2.44
N GLU A 115 -40.83 26.52 -3.73
CA GLU A 115 -40.42 27.76 -4.42
C GLU A 115 -41.58 28.52 -5.07
N THR A 116 -42.77 27.93 -5.19
CA THR A 116 -43.97 28.60 -5.74
C THR A 116 -44.70 29.49 -4.72
N ASN A 117 -44.48 29.32 -3.41
CA ASN A 117 -45.15 30.11 -2.38
C ASN A 117 -44.35 31.34 -1.90
N ASP A 118 -43.02 31.38 -2.07
CA ASP A 118 -42.20 32.53 -1.66
C ASP A 118 -41.95 33.56 -2.80
N SER A 119 -42.30 33.22 -4.05
CA SER A 119 -42.08 34.09 -5.23
C SER A 119 -43.29 35.00 -5.58
N LEU A 120 -44.43 34.83 -4.91
CA LEU A 120 -45.67 35.61 -5.14
C LEU A 120 -45.81 36.89 -4.29
N ALA A 121 -44.89 37.15 -3.36
CA ALA A 121 -44.96 38.28 -2.43
C ALA A 121 -44.06 39.49 -2.79
N LEU A 122 -43.25 39.45 -3.86
CA LEU A 122 -42.31 40.54 -4.18
C LEU A 122 -42.27 41.02 -5.64
N GLN A 123 -43.18 40.59 -6.52
CA GLN A 123 -43.31 41.11 -7.90
C GLN A 123 -44.61 41.88 -8.14
N LYS A 124 -44.99 42.76 -7.21
CA LYS A 124 -45.94 43.87 -7.47
C LYS A 124 -45.28 45.22 -7.17
N LYS A 125 -44.27 45.58 -7.96
CA LYS A 125 -43.88 46.97 -8.26
C LYS A 125 -42.76 46.91 -9.30
N ASN A 126 -42.94 47.65 -10.39
CA ASN A 126 -42.01 47.86 -11.51
C ASN A 126 -42.13 46.87 -12.67
N ILE A 127 -43.30 46.87 -13.30
CA ILE A 127 -43.40 46.72 -14.75
C ILE A 127 -43.97 48.04 -15.29
N SER A 128 -43.12 48.88 -15.86
CA SER A 128 -43.49 49.86 -16.88
C SER A 128 -42.24 50.46 -17.52
N GLN A 129 -42.21 50.38 -18.86
CA GLN A 129 -41.23 50.93 -19.80
C GLN A 129 -39.92 50.11 -19.88
N LYS A 130 -39.48 49.55 -21.01
CA LYS A 130 -39.75 49.80 -22.43
C LYS A 130 -39.59 48.49 -23.21
N LYS A 131 -40.34 48.41 -24.30
CA LYS A 131 -40.36 47.35 -25.31
C LYS A 131 -39.43 47.75 -26.47
N GLN A 132 -38.93 46.73 -27.17
CA GLN A 132 -38.42 46.67 -28.56
C GLN A 132 -36.90 46.69 -28.82
N GLU A 133 -36.51 45.62 -29.55
CA GLU A 133 -35.46 45.48 -30.56
C GLU A 133 -34.00 45.34 -30.08
N ASN A 134 -33.53 44.08 -29.95
CA ASN A 134 -32.55 43.51 -30.88
C ASN A 134 -32.30 42.02 -30.60
N SER A 135 -32.34 41.23 -31.67
CA SER A 135 -31.96 39.83 -31.72
C SER A 135 -30.47 39.73 -32.07
N GLY A 136 -29.67 39.20 -31.14
CA GLY A 136 -28.24 38.93 -31.32
C GLY A 136 -27.45 39.46 -30.13
N GLU A 137 -26.58 38.63 -29.56
CA GLU A 137 -25.72 38.87 -28.37
C GLU A 137 -26.37 38.55 -27.00
N ASN A 138 -26.55 37.26 -26.68
CA ASN A 138 -26.96 36.81 -25.34
C ASN A 138 -25.96 35.82 -24.68
N SER A 139 -24.79 35.62 -25.28
CA SER A 139 -23.73 34.76 -24.71
C SER A 139 -22.81 35.48 -23.73
N ASN A 140 -22.66 36.82 -23.83
CA ASN A 140 -21.76 37.59 -22.97
C ASN A 140 -22.36 37.88 -21.58
N GLU A 141 -23.66 38.16 -21.49
CA GLU A 141 -24.31 38.48 -20.20
C GLU A 141 -24.35 37.27 -19.25
N LEU A 142 -24.54 36.05 -19.80
CA LEU A 142 -24.47 34.82 -19.01
C LEU A 142 -23.05 34.52 -18.53
N LEU A 143 -22.03 34.86 -19.35
CA LEU A 143 -20.63 34.66 -19.01
C LEU A 143 -20.17 35.64 -17.91
N GLU A 144 -20.55 36.91 -17.98
CA GLU A 144 -20.23 37.90 -16.93
C GLU A 144 -20.80 37.49 -15.56
N SER A 145 -22.07 37.06 -15.51
CA SER A 145 -22.71 36.63 -14.26
C SER A 145 -22.05 35.40 -13.60
N THR A 146 -21.37 34.56 -14.40
CA THR A 146 -20.65 33.39 -13.88
C THR A 146 -19.26 33.76 -13.37
N THR A 147 -18.59 34.73 -14.00
CA THR A 147 -17.27 35.21 -13.55
C THR A 147 -17.31 35.91 -12.19
N GLU A 148 -18.32 36.76 -11.94
CA GLU A 148 -18.46 37.46 -10.64
C GLU A 148 -18.68 36.48 -9.48
N LYS A 149 -19.48 35.43 -9.70
CA LYS A 149 -19.74 34.39 -8.69
C LYS A 149 -18.46 33.62 -8.35
N GLU A 150 -17.63 33.31 -9.34
CA GLU A 150 -16.35 32.64 -9.13
C GLU A 150 -15.34 33.56 -8.43
N GLU A 151 -15.32 34.84 -8.77
CA GLU A 151 -14.50 35.84 -8.08
C GLU A 151 -14.83 35.91 -6.60
N LEU A 152 -16.11 36.02 -6.27
CA LEU A 152 -16.57 36.05 -4.89
C LEU A 152 -16.23 34.75 -4.16
N ALA A 153 -16.33 33.59 -4.83
CA ALA A 153 -15.96 32.30 -4.25
C ALA A 153 -14.45 32.23 -3.91
N VAL A 154 -13.58 32.64 -4.83
CA VAL A 154 -12.12 32.65 -4.58
C VAL A 154 -11.75 33.65 -3.49
N LYS A 155 -12.36 34.86 -3.51
CA LYS A 155 -12.19 35.88 -2.46
C LYS A 155 -12.57 35.33 -1.09
N ASN A 156 -13.71 34.67 -0.96
CA ASN A 156 -14.19 34.10 0.29
C ASN A 156 -13.28 32.98 0.81
N ILE A 157 -12.81 32.09 -0.07
CA ILE A 157 -11.86 31.03 0.31
C ILE A 157 -10.57 31.63 0.84
N LEU A 158 -10.02 32.63 0.13
CA LEU A 158 -8.79 33.30 0.52
C LEU A 158 -8.94 34.06 1.86
N HIS A 159 -10.04 34.78 2.00
CA HIS A 159 -10.35 35.56 3.20
C HIS A 159 -10.48 34.66 4.43
N ASN A 160 -11.24 33.56 4.32
CA ASN A 160 -11.41 32.58 5.41
C ASN A 160 -10.08 31.91 5.77
N TRP A 161 -9.28 31.53 4.77
CA TRP A 161 -7.98 30.91 5.03
C TRP A 161 -7.03 31.87 5.75
N LEU A 162 -6.93 33.13 5.31
CA LEU A 162 -6.05 34.11 5.95
C LEU A 162 -6.53 34.52 7.34
N ARG A 163 -7.85 34.66 7.55
CA ARG A 163 -8.43 34.95 8.86
C ARG A 163 -8.03 33.90 9.89
N ASN A 164 -8.04 32.62 9.50
CA ASN A 164 -7.63 31.51 10.36
C ASN A 164 -6.11 31.40 10.59
N LYS A 165 -5.29 32.19 9.87
CA LYS A 165 -3.82 32.16 9.97
C LYS A 165 -3.22 33.40 10.64
N CYS A 166 -4.04 34.40 10.96
CA CYS A 166 -3.60 35.68 11.50
C CYS A 166 -4.24 35.95 12.85
N THR A 167 -3.51 36.65 13.74
CA THR A 167 -4.14 37.28 14.92
C THR A 167 -5.05 38.44 14.48
N ASP A 168 -5.97 38.89 15.33
CA ASP A 168 -6.86 40.02 15.01
C ASP A 168 -6.12 41.29 14.58
N SER A 169 -5.01 41.59 15.25
CA SER A 169 -4.14 42.72 14.91
C SER A 169 -3.49 42.58 13.52
N GLN A 170 -3.00 41.39 13.17
CA GLN A 170 -2.42 41.11 11.85
C GLN A 170 -3.50 41.13 10.77
N TRP A 171 -4.67 40.59 11.09
CA TRP A 171 -5.81 40.55 10.21
C TRP A 171 -6.28 41.94 9.80
N ALA A 172 -6.37 42.90 10.73
CA ALA A 172 -6.75 44.28 10.42
C ALA A 172 -5.79 44.97 9.42
N ILE A 173 -4.50 44.59 9.43
CA ILE A 173 -3.50 45.09 8.48
C ILE A 173 -3.64 44.38 7.13
N ILE A 174 -3.83 43.06 7.17
CA ILE A 174 -3.88 42.23 5.95
C ILE A 174 -5.18 42.46 5.19
N SER A 175 -6.33 42.58 5.85
CA SER A 175 -7.64 42.77 5.20
C SER A 175 -7.64 44.00 4.30
N LYS A 176 -7.09 45.13 4.76
CA LYS A 176 -6.91 46.35 3.95
C LYS A 176 -6.02 46.14 2.72
N LYS A 177 -5.02 45.24 2.81
CA LYS A 177 -4.15 44.90 1.68
C LYS A 177 -4.80 43.91 0.72
N LEU A 178 -5.74 43.09 1.18
CA LEU A 178 -6.48 42.14 0.33
C LEU A 178 -7.37 42.85 -0.69
N GLU A 179 -7.83 44.07 -0.40
CA GLU A 179 -8.57 44.90 -1.34
C GLU A 179 -7.77 45.21 -2.62
N ASN A 180 -6.43 45.18 -2.53
CA ASN A 180 -5.54 45.43 -3.67
C ASN A 180 -5.19 44.16 -4.46
N ILE A 181 -5.74 43.00 -4.10
CA ILE A 181 -5.56 41.77 -4.88
C ILE A 181 -6.50 41.81 -6.07
N LYS A 182 -5.94 41.68 -7.27
CA LYS A 182 -6.71 41.57 -8.52
C LYS A 182 -6.89 40.11 -8.88
N PHE A 183 -8.10 39.76 -9.29
CA PHE A 183 -8.46 38.45 -9.81
C PHE A 183 -8.79 38.60 -11.29
N SER A 184 -8.28 37.72 -12.15
CA SER A 184 -8.71 37.64 -13.54
C SER A 184 -8.99 36.18 -13.90
N PHE A 185 -10.22 35.91 -14.35
CA PHE A 185 -10.68 34.58 -14.70
C PHE A 185 -10.53 34.35 -16.19
N GLN A 186 -10.08 33.16 -16.57
CA GLN A 186 -9.95 32.73 -17.95
C GLN A 186 -10.35 31.26 -18.02
N THR A 187 -10.85 30.86 -19.17
CA THR A 187 -11.16 29.48 -19.50
C THR A 187 -10.17 29.06 -20.60
N ASP A 188 -9.48 27.94 -20.42
CA ASP A 188 -8.62 27.41 -21.48
C ASP A 188 -9.41 26.63 -22.54
N SER A 189 -8.71 26.18 -23.58
CA SER A 189 -9.29 25.36 -24.67
C SER A 189 -9.88 24.03 -24.17
N SER A 190 -9.50 23.56 -22.98
CA SER A 190 -10.03 22.34 -22.36
C SER A 190 -11.27 22.60 -21.49
N ALA A 191 -11.87 23.79 -21.57
CA ALA A 191 -12.96 24.24 -20.73
C ALA A 191 -12.62 24.26 -19.21
N CYS A 192 -11.32 24.25 -18.85
CA CYS A 192 -10.90 24.40 -17.47
C CYS A 192 -10.87 25.87 -17.07
N VAL A 193 -11.63 26.20 -16.02
CA VAL A 193 -11.65 27.55 -15.45
C VAL A 193 -10.45 27.73 -14.53
N PHE A 194 -9.64 28.74 -14.81
CA PHE A 194 -8.53 29.15 -13.95
C PHE A 194 -8.63 30.63 -13.56
N CYS A 195 -8.04 30.97 -12.42
CA CYS A 195 -7.99 32.31 -11.89
C CYS A 195 -6.53 32.73 -11.76
N ARG A 196 -6.16 33.89 -12.32
CA ARG A 196 -4.88 34.53 -12.06
C ARG A 196 -5.07 35.53 -10.93
N ILE A 197 -4.31 35.35 -9.86
CA ILE A 197 -4.35 36.15 -8.64
C ILE A 197 -3.08 37.00 -8.58
N SER A 198 -3.23 38.32 -8.65
CA SER A 198 -2.12 39.27 -8.53
C SER A 198 -1.97 39.71 -7.08
N CYS A 199 -0.84 39.38 -6.46
CA CYS A 199 -0.58 39.78 -5.08
C CYS A 199 -0.27 41.28 -4.96
N TYR A 200 -0.58 41.90 -3.81
CA TYR A 200 -0.29 43.31 -3.52
C TYR A 200 1.20 43.64 -3.30
N CYS A 201 2.11 42.67 -3.36
CA CYS A 201 3.54 42.98 -3.40
C CYS A 201 3.90 43.55 -4.77
N LYS A 202 4.66 44.66 -4.81
CA LYS A 202 5.05 45.44 -6.01
C LYS A 202 5.87 44.70 -7.10
N ASN A 203 5.96 43.38 -7.04
CA ASN A 203 6.80 42.56 -7.93
C ASN A 203 5.98 41.75 -8.95
N ASP A 204 4.83 42.25 -9.40
CA ASP A 204 3.97 41.62 -10.43
C ASP A 204 3.83 40.09 -10.28
N ASN A 205 3.76 39.61 -9.03
CA ASN A 205 3.64 38.18 -8.78
C ASN A 205 2.20 37.76 -9.05
N VAL A 206 1.98 37.21 -10.24
CA VAL A 206 0.72 36.63 -10.68
C VAL A 206 0.75 35.13 -10.47
N PHE A 207 -0.26 34.60 -9.77
CA PHE A 207 -0.38 33.17 -9.48
C PHE A 207 -1.59 32.61 -10.20
N THR A 208 -1.37 31.64 -11.08
CA THR A 208 -2.45 30.87 -11.70
C THR A 208 -2.91 29.77 -10.75
N VAL A 209 -4.21 29.74 -10.46
CA VAL A 209 -4.86 28.70 -9.66
C VAL A 209 -5.98 28.07 -10.47
N TYR A 210 -6.14 26.76 -10.31
CA TYR A 210 -7.06 25.97 -11.11
C TYR A 210 -8.25 25.52 -10.27
N LYS A 211 -9.41 25.46 -10.90
CA LYS A 211 -10.61 24.86 -10.32
C LYS A 211 -10.58 23.36 -10.62
N GLN A 212 -10.26 22.55 -9.61
CA GLN A 212 -10.16 21.10 -9.78
C GLN A 212 -11.56 20.52 -10.00
N SER A 213 -11.76 19.89 -11.16
CA SER A 213 -12.86 18.96 -11.36
C SER A 213 -12.47 17.66 -10.64
N GLN A 214 -12.90 17.51 -9.39
CA GLN A 214 -12.79 16.22 -8.73
C GLN A 214 -13.91 15.32 -9.24
N SER A 215 -13.54 14.14 -9.72
CA SER A 215 -14.50 13.13 -10.12
C SER A 215 -15.37 12.75 -8.91
N ASN A 216 -16.67 12.85 -9.14
CA ASN A 216 -17.75 12.12 -8.50
C ASN A 216 -18.24 12.38 -7.08
N THR A 217 -17.75 13.30 -6.25
CA THR A 217 -18.59 13.72 -5.09
C THR A 217 -18.09 14.99 -4.38
N TYR A 218 -18.98 15.99 -4.33
CA TYR A 218 -18.90 17.24 -3.56
C TYR A 218 -17.93 18.34 -4.04
N ARG A 219 -18.53 19.32 -4.73
CA ARG A 219 -18.09 20.72 -4.97
C ARG A 219 -16.74 20.88 -5.69
N LYS A 220 -16.80 21.40 -6.92
CA LYS A 220 -15.63 21.94 -7.65
C LYS A 220 -14.85 22.87 -6.70
N ARG A 221 -13.58 22.56 -6.43
CA ARG A 221 -12.76 23.28 -5.44
C ARG A 221 -11.58 23.99 -6.09
N TRP A 222 -11.32 25.21 -5.66
CA TRP A 222 -10.14 25.98 -6.05
C TRP A 222 -8.87 25.49 -5.33
N ILE A 223 -7.81 25.18 -6.10
CA ILE A 223 -6.49 24.81 -5.55
C ILE A 223 -5.59 26.04 -5.47
N LEU A 224 -5.50 26.64 -4.28
CA LEU A 224 -4.74 27.87 -4.01
C LEU A 224 -3.33 27.63 -3.44
N GLY A 225 -2.79 26.41 -3.56
CA GLY A 225 -1.57 25.98 -2.86
C GLY A 225 -0.33 26.85 -3.11
N ASN A 226 -0.09 27.26 -4.36
CA ASN A 226 1.04 28.12 -4.71
C ASN A 226 0.88 29.53 -4.12
N PHE A 227 -0.32 30.09 -4.18
CA PHE A 227 -0.64 31.40 -3.59
C PHE A 227 -0.51 31.38 -2.07
N TYR A 228 -0.99 30.34 -1.40
CA TYR A 228 -0.84 30.17 0.05
C TYR A 228 0.61 30.13 0.50
N ARG A 229 1.47 29.39 -0.22
CA ARG A 229 2.91 29.34 0.08
C ARG A 229 3.55 30.72 -0.06
N HIS A 230 3.18 31.49 -1.08
CA HIS A 230 3.64 32.87 -1.24
C HIS A 230 3.21 33.76 -0.06
N MET A 231 1.92 33.72 0.31
CA MET A 231 1.39 34.50 1.43
C MET A 231 2.09 34.19 2.76
N MET A 232 2.31 32.91 3.07
CA MET A 232 3.05 32.50 4.26
C MET A 232 4.48 33.05 4.27
N ASN A 233 5.20 32.89 3.15
CA ASN A 233 6.63 33.16 3.11
C ASN A 233 6.97 34.66 3.00
N LYS A 234 6.13 35.46 2.36
CA LYS A 234 6.43 36.86 2.07
C LYS A 234 5.68 37.85 2.95
N HIS A 235 4.46 37.52 3.37
CA HIS A 235 3.58 38.47 4.06
C HIS A 235 3.38 38.13 5.53
N LEU A 236 3.21 36.84 5.85
CA LEU A 236 2.92 36.42 7.23
C LEU A 236 4.18 36.21 8.07
N SER A 237 5.24 35.63 7.50
CA SER A 237 6.52 35.39 8.20
C SER A 237 7.16 36.66 8.77
N ASN A 238 7.02 37.79 8.07
CA ASN A 238 7.61 39.07 8.45
C ASN A 238 6.83 39.78 9.57
N LEU A 239 5.51 39.56 9.66
CA LEU A 239 4.68 40.14 10.71
C LEU A 239 5.00 39.57 12.10
N SER A 240 5.46 38.32 12.16
CA SER A 240 5.87 37.67 13.41
C SER A 240 7.18 38.24 13.98
N ARG A 241 8.02 38.86 13.14
CA ARG A 241 9.34 39.38 13.55
C ARG A 241 9.30 40.82 14.05
N SER A 242 8.22 41.57 13.78
CA SER A 242 8.16 43.00 14.07
C SER A 242 7.89 43.37 15.55
N LYS A 243 7.79 42.40 16.47
CA LYS A 243 7.50 42.64 17.91
C LYS A 243 8.72 42.70 18.85
N VAL A 244 9.96 42.59 18.35
CA VAL A 244 11.16 42.53 19.22
C VAL A 244 12.01 43.82 19.18
N ILE A 245 11.43 44.96 18.81
CA ILE A 245 12.15 46.25 18.89
C ILE A 245 11.33 47.27 19.68
N ARG A 246 11.51 47.24 21.02
CA ARG A 246 11.68 48.39 21.94
C ARG A 246 11.30 48.03 23.38
N LYS A 247 12.30 48.04 24.26
CA LYS A 247 12.31 48.75 25.56
C LYS A 247 13.70 48.58 26.21
N THR A 248 14.64 49.46 25.85
CA THR A 248 15.72 49.84 26.76
C THR A 248 15.28 51.14 27.42
N LYS A 249 15.00 51.07 28.72
CA LYS A 249 14.78 52.20 29.62
C LYS A 249 16.01 52.33 30.51
N ALA A 250 16.37 53.59 30.77
CA ALA A 250 17.49 54.05 31.58
C ALA A 250 17.24 53.95 33.10
N SER A 251 18.35 53.85 33.86
CA SER A 251 18.62 54.36 35.23
C SER A 251 20.07 53.94 35.57
N ASP A 252 21.06 54.84 35.58
CA ASP A 252 21.48 55.76 36.66
C ASP A 252 22.25 55.09 37.83
N SER A 253 23.55 55.42 37.87
CA SER A 253 24.50 55.67 38.99
C SER A 253 24.54 54.79 40.25
N VAL A 254 25.74 54.34 40.65
CA VAL A 254 26.61 54.95 41.69
C VAL A 254 27.95 54.17 41.77
N ASP A 255 29.01 54.92 42.06
CA ASP A 255 30.44 54.60 42.18
C ASP A 255 30.81 53.51 43.19
N ASP A 256 31.91 52.77 42.94
CA ASP A 256 33.11 52.82 43.82
C ASP A 256 34.27 51.97 43.28
N ASP A 257 35.46 52.54 43.45
CA ASP A 257 36.78 52.10 43.02
C ASP A 257 37.29 50.82 43.71
N MET A 258 37.98 49.93 42.96
CA MET A 258 39.29 49.36 43.31
C MET A 258 39.74 48.30 42.28
N GLU A 259 40.81 48.63 41.56
CA GLU A 259 41.71 47.74 40.80
C GLU A 259 42.81 47.15 41.74
N PRO A 260 43.72 46.26 41.29
CA PRO A 260 43.58 45.10 40.39
C PRO A 260 44.34 43.85 40.92
N SER A 261 44.03 42.65 40.41
CA SER A 261 45.06 41.64 40.07
C SER A 261 44.53 40.40 39.34
N LEU A 262 45.12 40.16 38.17
CA LEU A 262 45.51 38.87 37.56
C LEU A 262 44.44 37.93 36.95
N GLU A 263 44.43 37.98 35.61
CA GLU A 263 44.16 36.98 34.56
C GLU A 263 43.31 35.72 34.85
N PRO A 264 42.40 35.38 33.90
CA PRO A 264 42.70 34.17 33.13
C PRO A 264 42.30 34.18 31.63
N LYS A 265 43.16 33.52 30.85
CA LYS A 265 42.92 32.56 29.75
C LYS A 265 42.05 33.00 28.55
N LYS A 266 42.78 33.23 27.46
CA LYS A 266 42.37 33.36 26.05
C LYS A 266 41.45 32.22 25.58
N PHE A 267 40.29 32.59 25.02
CA PHE A 267 39.50 31.73 24.13
C PHE A 267 39.49 32.36 22.73
N ASN A 268 40.13 31.70 21.77
CA ASN A 268 40.23 32.15 20.38
C ASN A 268 38.89 32.03 19.66
N ARG A 269 38.39 33.17 19.16
CA ARG A 269 37.40 33.23 18.08
C ARG A 269 38.13 33.22 16.75
N SER A 270 37.91 32.18 15.94
CA SER A 270 38.22 32.21 14.51
C SER A 270 36.97 32.65 13.74
N ASN A 271 37.11 33.83 13.12
CA ASN A 271 36.30 34.31 12.02
C ASN A 271 36.53 33.43 10.79
N THR A 272 35.47 33.06 10.08
CA THR A 272 35.57 32.84 8.63
C THR A 272 34.37 33.40 7.92
N LEU A 273 34.66 34.41 7.09
CA LEU A 273 33.79 35.03 6.12
C LEU A 273 33.21 33.99 5.15
N LEU A 274 31.92 34.08 4.86
CA LEU A 274 31.30 33.44 3.71
C LEU A 274 30.76 34.53 2.78
N ASN A 275 31.53 34.77 1.73
CA ASN A 275 31.17 35.66 0.62
C ASN A 275 30.00 35.06 -0.17
N TYR A 276 29.07 35.95 -0.48
CA TYR A 276 27.97 35.78 -1.41
C TYR A 276 28.46 35.45 -2.82
N VAL A 277 27.89 34.41 -3.43
CA VAL A 277 27.72 34.35 -4.89
C VAL A 277 26.25 34.02 -5.17
N GLN A 278 25.51 35.06 -5.57
CA GLN A 278 24.18 34.92 -6.16
C GLN A 278 24.34 34.48 -7.62
N VAL A 279 23.78 33.33 -7.99
CA VAL A 279 23.51 33.01 -9.40
C VAL A 279 22.01 32.92 -9.61
N SER A 280 21.53 33.91 -10.37
CA SER A 280 20.16 34.08 -10.86
C SER A 280 19.76 32.97 -11.81
N LYS A 281 18.68 32.22 -11.51
CA LYS A 281 18.03 31.34 -12.48
C LYS A 281 16.96 32.11 -13.26
N LYS A 282 17.31 32.52 -14.49
CA LYS A 282 16.38 32.95 -15.54
C LYS A 282 15.70 31.69 -16.11
N ARG A 283 14.37 31.60 -16.02
CA ARG A 283 13.56 30.65 -16.81
C ARG A 283 13.18 31.34 -18.12
N ARG A 284 13.53 30.73 -19.25
CA ARG A 284 12.89 31.01 -20.55
C ARG A 284 12.05 29.79 -20.92
N THR A 285 10.79 30.05 -21.20
CA THR A 285 9.87 29.22 -21.99
C THR A 285 10.31 29.28 -23.45
N ASN A 286 10.09 28.21 -24.22
CA ASN A 286 9.75 28.28 -25.63
C ASN A 286 9.07 26.98 -26.05
N GLU A 287 7.87 27.14 -26.59
CA GLU A 287 7.16 26.24 -27.49
C GLU A 287 7.68 26.43 -28.92
N ASP A 288 7.35 25.46 -29.77
CA ASP A 288 7.37 25.40 -31.24
C ASP A 288 8.70 25.24 -32.00
N ILE A 289 8.82 24.10 -32.72
CA ILE A 289 8.85 24.02 -34.20
C ILE A 289 8.64 22.54 -34.62
N PHE A 290 7.57 22.30 -35.38
CA PHE A 290 7.30 21.10 -36.17
C PHE A 290 8.26 20.99 -37.35
N LYS A 291 8.61 19.76 -37.77
CA LYS A 291 8.60 19.38 -39.20
C LYS A 291 8.53 17.85 -39.35
N GLU A 292 7.48 17.45 -40.06
CA GLU A 292 7.23 16.13 -40.64
C GLU A 292 8.29 15.80 -41.68
N ASP A 293 8.54 14.50 -41.88
CA ASP A 293 8.67 13.96 -43.23
C ASP A 293 8.33 12.45 -43.23
N SER A 294 7.73 12.07 -44.33
CA SER A 294 6.86 10.92 -44.55
C SER A 294 7.51 9.85 -45.44
N THR A 295 6.83 8.69 -45.51
CA THR A 295 6.76 7.75 -46.67
C THR A 295 7.99 6.97 -47.11
N SER A 296 7.90 5.63 -47.01
CA SER A 296 7.87 4.76 -48.21
C SER A 296 7.44 3.32 -47.87
N GLU A 297 6.24 2.98 -48.32
CA GLU A 297 5.75 1.61 -48.56
C GLU A 297 6.52 0.98 -49.74
N ILE A 298 6.82 -0.32 -49.70
CA ILE A 298 6.85 -1.19 -50.89
C ILE A 298 6.26 -2.56 -50.54
N SER A 299 5.34 -2.97 -51.40
CA SER A 299 4.48 -4.16 -51.41
C SER A 299 5.12 -5.43 -52.01
N ILE A 300 4.78 -6.57 -51.41
CA ILE A 300 4.30 -7.86 -51.96
C ILE A 300 4.56 -8.15 -53.46
N ILE A 301 5.18 -9.32 -53.75
CA ILE A 301 4.75 -10.29 -54.78
C ILE A 301 5.03 -11.73 -54.27
N ASP A 302 4.02 -12.59 -54.46
CA ASP A 302 3.90 -14.03 -54.16
C ASP A 302 4.66 -14.96 -55.12
N ASP A 303 4.51 -16.27 -54.83
CA ASP A 303 4.67 -17.46 -55.68
C ASP A 303 5.98 -18.26 -55.52
N ILE A 304 6.03 -19.60 -55.54
CA ILE A 304 5.12 -20.76 -55.37
C ILE A 304 6.07 -21.98 -55.46
N GLU A 305 5.78 -23.04 -54.70
CA GLU A 305 6.11 -24.48 -54.92
C GLU A 305 7.51 -24.97 -55.34
N GLY A 306 7.93 -26.09 -54.73
CA GLY A 306 8.66 -27.13 -55.47
C GLY A 306 9.89 -27.73 -54.78
N SER A 307 9.63 -28.64 -53.85
CA SER A 307 10.16 -30.02 -53.79
C SER A 307 11.56 -30.40 -54.31
N THR A 308 12.15 -31.36 -53.59
CA THR A 308 13.21 -32.34 -53.97
C THR A 308 14.65 -31.82 -54.04
N LYS A 309 15.50 -32.17 -53.05
CA LYS A 309 16.26 -33.43 -52.85
C LYS A 309 17.59 -33.45 -53.62
N ILE A 310 18.67 -33.65 -52.85
CA ILE A 310 19.93 -34.35 -53.23
C ILE A 310 20.80 -33.53 -54.21
N SER A 311 22.11 -33.33 -54.09
CA SER A 311 23.22 -34.03 -53.43
C SER A 311 24.41 -33.07 -53.35
N ASP A 312 25.22 -33.27 -52.33
CA ASP A 312 26.68 -33.48 -52.34
C ASP A 312 27.59 -32.68 -53.27
N ASN A 313 28.68 -32.24 -52.60
CA ASN A 313 30.04 -32.17 -53.09
C ASN A 313 30.37 -31.04 -54.06
N GLU A 314 31.56 -30.46 -54.04
CA GLU A 314 32.70 -30.38 -53.13
C GLU A 314 33.57 -29.32 -53.82
N ASP A 315 34.32 -28.58 -53.03
CA ASP A 315 35.68 -28.12 -53.37
C ASP A 315 35.91 -27.26 -54.62
N ASN A 316 36.36 -26.01 -54.39
CA ASN A 316 37.77 -25.63 -54.53
C ASN A 316 37.92 -24.11 -54.80
N VAL A 317 38.66 -23.40 -53.93
CA VAL A 317 40.01 -22.81 -54.20
C VAL A 317 39.92 -21.56 -55.11
N THR A 318 40.34 -20.34 -54.74
CA THR A 318 41.73 -19.95 -54.43
C THR A 318 41.76 -18.45 -54.03
N PHE A 319 42.55 -18.12 -53.00
CA PHE A 319 43.50 -17.00 -52.88
C PHE A 319 43.08 -15.52 -53.11
N LEU A 320 43.23 -14.70 -52.06
CA LEU A 320 44.38 -13.78 -51.96
C LEU A 320 44.60 -13.29 -50.51
N ASN A 321 45.87 -13.37 -50.11
CA ASN A 321 46.47 -13.08 -48.81
C ASN A 321 46.91 -11.60 -48.64
N ARG A 322 47.22 -11.26 -47.37
CA ARG A 322 48.10 -10.17 -46.82
C ARG A 322 47.35 -8.95 -46.24
N CYS A 323 47.65 -8.40 -45.06
CA CYS A 323 48.67 -8.58 -44.00
C CYS A 323 47.97 -8.25 -42.65
N SER A 324 48.11 -8.99 -41.56
CA SER A 324 49.23 -9.00 -40.59
C SER A 324 49.45 -7.64 -39.90
N ASP A 325 48.97 -7.50 -38.66
CA ASP A 325 49.77 -7.12 -37.49
C ASP A 325 49.01 -7.45 -36.19
N ALA A 326 49.77 -7.82 -35.16
CA ALA A 326 49.38 -8.78 -34.13
C ALA A 326 49.15 -8.18 -32.71
N VAL A 327 48.60 -9.06 -31.84
CA VAL A 327 48.72 -9.14 -30.36
C VAL A 327 47.59 -8.47 -29.53
N PRO A 328 47.06 -9.08 -28.43
CA PRO A 328 46.78 -10.50 -28.13
C PRO A 328 45.30 -10.75 -27.72
N GLU A 329 44.80 -11.95 -28.01
CA GLU A 329 43.52 -12.45 -27.51
C GLU A 329 43.57 -12.75 -26.00
N ARG A 330 42.55 -12.30 -25.27
CA ARG A 330 42.15 -12.85 -23.98
C ARG A 330 40.84 -13.60 -24.14
N GLU A 331 40.86 -14.83 -23.63
CA GLU A 331 39.79 -15.81 -23.61
C GLU A 331 38.48 -15.22 -23.05
N LYS A 332 37.41 -15.33 -23.85
CA LYS A 332 36.03 -15.23 -23.37
C LYS A 332 35.61 -16.62 -22.88
N PRO A 333 35.03 -16.77 -21.69
CA PRO A 333 34.41 -18.03 -21.32
C PRO A 333 33.07 -18.20 -22.03
N ASP A 334 32.92 -19.37 -22.64
CA ASP A 334 31.73 -19.86 -23.32
C ASP A 334 30.52 -19.96 -22.38
N ILE A 335 29.40 -19.43 -22.84
CA ILE A 335 28.08 -19.64 -22.24
C ILE A 335 27.55 -20.98 -22.78
N CYS A 336 27.65 -22.04 -21.97
CA CYS A 336 26.96 -23.29 -22.25
C CYS A 336 25.46 -23.14 -21.98
N ILE A 337 24.69 -23.14 -23.05
CA ILE A 337 23.25 -23.39 -23.04
C ILE A 337 23.06 -24.90 -22.84
N LEU A 338 22.53 -25.32 -21.69
CA LEU A 338 22.08 -26.70 -21.48
C LEU A 338 20.60 -26.81 -21.85
N SER A 339 20.33 -27.68 -22.81
CA SER A 339 19.03 -28.02 -23.35
C SER A 339 18.20 -28.92 -22.43
N ASP A 340 16.88 -28.69 -22.49
CA ASP A 340 15.81 -29.49 -21.90
C ASP A 340 15.80 -30.93 -22.43
N GLU A 341 16.33 -31.88 -21.66
CA GLU A 341 15.99 -33.29 -21.79
C GLU A 341 16.40 -34.01 -20.50
N LEU A 342 15.41 -34.33 -19.64
CA LEU A 342 15.35 -35.48 -18.70
C LEU A 342 14.31 -35.24 -17.58
N LEU A 343 13.04 -35.09 -17.93
CA LEU A 343 11.93 -35.23 -16.96
C LEU A 343 10.69 -35.83 -17.63
N ARG A 344 10.71 -37.15 -17.89
CA ARG A 344 9.49 -37.97 -18.04
C ARG A 344 9.74 -39.42 -17.60
N GLY A 345 8.95 -39.89 -16.63
CA GLY A 345 8.61 -41.31 -16.48
C GLY A 345 8.67 -41.85 -15.05
N PRO A 346 7.78 -42.80 -14.68
CA PRO A 346 6.98 -42.67 -13.47
C PRO A 346 7.39 -43.62 -12.32
N ILE A 347 7.02 -43.22 -11.10
CA ILE A 347 7.13 -44.04 -9.90
C ILE A 347 5.84 -44.87 -9.75
N SER A 348 5.99 -46.20 -9.84
CA SER A 348 5.08 -47.17 -9.24
C SER A 348 5.85 -47.85 -8.10
N ALA A 349 5.28 -47.84 -6.89
CA ALA A 349 5.82 -48.52 -5.73
C ALA A 349 4.85 -49.62 -5.29
N THR A 350 5.32 -50.86 -5.29
CA THR A 350 4.75 -51.96 -4.53
C THR A 350 5.85 -52.59 -3.68
N SER A 351 5.54 -52.75 -2.39
CA SER A 351 5.96 -53.79 -1.42
C SER A 351 7.21 -54.62 -1.77
N THR A 352 8.14 -54.85 -0.85
CA THR A 352 7.93 -55.74 0.31
C THR A 352 9.02 -55.59 1.36
N ASN A 353 8.61 -55.78 2.61
CA ASN A 353 9.35 -56.43 3.70
C ASN A 353 10.57 -57.24 3.26
N GLU A 354 11.71 -57.09 3.93
CA GLU A 354 12.14 -58.10 4.89
C GLU A 354 13.36 -57.69 5.72
N SER A 355 13.33 -58.23 6.91
CA SER A 355 14.18 -58.11 8.08
C SER A 355 15.48 -58.91 8.01
N LYS A 356 16.34 -58.67 9.01
CA LYS A 356 17.46 -59.51 9.52
C LYS A 356 18.76 -59.38 8.70
N SER A 357 19.95 -59.36 9.29
CA SER A 357 20.40 -59.45 10.68
C SER A 357 21.92 -59.22 10.68
N SER A 358 22.45 -58.61 11.75
CA SER A 358 23.70 -58.95 12.48
C SER A 358 24.87 -59.58 11.69
N LEU A 359 26.10 -59.10 11.79
CA LEU A 359 26.99 -59.28 12.95
C LEU A 359 28.33 -58.54 12.65
N GLU A 360 28.91 -57.90 13.68
CA GLU A 360 30.32 -58.00 14.15
C GLU A 360 31.49 -57.74 13.16
N LEU A 361 32.60 -57.06 13.47
CA LEU A 361 33.31 -56.67 14.70
C LEU A 361 34.22 -55.44 14.42
N SER A 362 34.52 -54.72 15.50
CA SER A 362 35.47 -53.59 15.71
C SER A 362 36.96 -53.96 15.50
N PRO A 363 37.99 -53.17 15.92
CA PRO A 363 38.06 -51.78 16.41
C PRO A 363 39.20 -50.93 15.78
N THR A 364 39.21 -49.61 15.99
CA THR A 364 40.41 -48.89 16.46
C THR A 364 40.08 -47.47 16.91
N ASP A 365 40.58 -47.19 18.11
CA ASP A 365 40.47 -46.04 19.00
C ASP A 365 40.71 -44.64 18.43
N GLY A 366 40.09 -43.66 19.10
CA GLY A 366 40.39 -42.23 18.93
C GLY A 366 39.53 -41.32 19.80
N ILE A 367 39.41 -41.65 21.08
CA ILE A 367 38.70 -40.87 22.11
C ILE A 367 39.44 -39.54 22.37
N PHE A 368 38.74 -38.41 22.23
CA PHE A 368 38.95 -37.22 23.05
C PHE A 368 37.59 -36.63 23.42
N VAL A 369 37.13 -37.00 24.62
CA VAL A 369 36.00 -36.40 25.31
C VAL A 369 36.57 -35.72 26.54
N HIS A 370 36.29 -34.43 26.71
CA HIS A 370 36.27 -33.77 28.01
C HIS A 370 35.31 -32.56 27.97
N PRO A 371 34.79 -32.14 29.12
CA PRO A 371 33.35 -31.97 29.33
C PRO A 371 33.04 -30.52 29.68
N TYR A 372 31.77 -30.14 29.70
CA TYR A 372 31.35 -29.03 30.55
C TYR A 372 30.28 -29.51 31.50
N SER A 373 30.68 -29.51 32.76
CA SER A 373 29.96 -29.88 33.96
C SER A 373 28.86 -28.88 34.30
N GLU A 374 27.69 -29.43 34.64
CA GLU A 374 26.71 -28.79 35.51
C GLU A 374 27.27 -28.77 36.95
N THR A 375 27.34 -27.57 37.53
CA THR A 375 27.47 -27.14 38.95
C THR A 375 28.13 -25.76 38.85
N ASP A 376 27.47 -24.63 39.10
CA ASP A 376 27.00 -24.21 40.40
C ASP A 376 25.71 -23.38 40.33
N LYS A 377 24.75 -23.77 41.17
CA LYS A 377 23.62 -22.95 41.58
C LYS A 377 24.09 -22.09 42.77
N GLU A 378 24.53 -20.87 42.49
CA GLU A 378 24.58 -19.83 43.52
C GLU A 378 23.40 -18.87 43.38
N ASN A 379 22.72 -18.71 44.51
CA ASN A 379 21.57 -17.86 44.73
C ASN A 379 21.94 -16.38 44.50
N ILE A 380 21.64 -15.85 43.32
CA ILE A 380 21.48 -14.40 43.13
C ILE A 380 20.00 -14.10 42.99
N SER A 381 19.40 -13.76 44.13
CA SER A 381 18.06 -13.19 44.19
C SER A 381 18.06 -11.86 43.42
N PRO A 382 17.14 -11.61 42.47
CA PRO A 382 16.97 -10.28 41.92
C PRO A 382 16.27 -9.43 43.00
N THR A 383 17.06 -8.68 43.76
CA THR A 383 16.56 -7.55 44.55
C THR A 383 15.97 -6.55 43.57
N HIS A 384 14.65 -6.62 43.40
CA HIS A 384 13.87 -5.49 42.93
C HIS A 384 14.12 -4.33 43.89
N ASN A 385 15.03 -3.43 43.52
CA ASN A 385 15.03 -2.06 44.02
C ASN A 385 13.71 -1.43 43.57
N ARG A 386 12.68 -1.62 44.39
CA ARG A 386 11.53 -0.72 44.44
C ARG A 386 12.09 0.65 44.76
N LEU A 387 12.24 1.49 43.74
CA LEU A 387 12.15 2.93 43.94
C LEU A 387 10.91 3.15 44.79
N ARG A 388 11.11 3.71 45.99
CA ARG A 388 10.01 4.18 46.83
C ARG A 388 9.22 5.16 45.98
N GLU A 389 8.06 4.74 45.51
CA GLU A 389 7.07 5.64 44.97
C GLU A 389 6.72 6.62 46.08
N ASP A 390 7.02 7.90 45.83
CA ASP A 390 6.62 8.98 46.69
C ASP A 390 5.08 8.99 46.75
N PRO A 391 4.43 8.78 47.91
CA PRO A 391 2.97 8.63 48.01
C PRO A 391 2.17 9.89 47.64
N THR A 392 2.87 10.98 47.34
CA THR A 392 2.34 12.31 47.05
C THR A 392 2.04 12.54 45.56
N ILE A 393 2.63 11.78 44.63
CA ILE A 393 2.45 12.02 43.18
C ILE A 393 1.28 11.23 42.58
N SER A 394 0.79 10.17 43.24
CA SER A 394 -0.29 9.32 42.75
C SER A 394 -1.71 9.83 43.05
N LYS A 395 -1.87 11.00 43.69
CA LYS A 395 -3.19 11.57 44.01
C LYS A 395 -3.76 12.54 42.96
N GLU A 396 -2.99 13.01 42.00
CA GLU A 396 -3.44 14.11 41.11
C GLU A 396 -4.12 13.66 39.80
N PHE A 397 -4.25 12.36 39.51
CA PHE A 397 -4.82 11.89 38.23
C PHE A 397 -5.85 10.75 38.33
N GLU A 398 -6.43 10.51 39.50
CA GLU A 398 -7.57 9.59 39.61
C GLU A 398 -8.89 10.37 39.55
N ASP A 399 -9.46 10.41 38.35
CA ASP A 399 -10.80 10.92 38.07
C ASP A 399 -11.83 9.94 38.66
N PHE A 400 -12.11 10.10 39.95
CA PHE A 400 -13.11 9.34 40.70
C PHE A 400 -14.52 9.79 40.28
N GLY A 401 -15.36 8.84 39.85
CA GLY A 401 -16.78 9.11 39.62
C GLY A 401 -17.53 9.32 40.94
N GLU A 402 -18.81 9.73 40.84
CA GLU A 402 -19.70 10.10 41.97
C GLU A 402 -19.78 9.05 43.11
N ASN A 403 -19.38 7.80 42.88
CA ASN A 403 -19.40 6.73 43.87
C ASN A 403 -18.02 6.39 44.49
N GLY A 404 -16.98 7.20 44.26
CA GLY A 404 -15.63 6.95 44.79
C GLY A 404 -14.92 5.71 44.21
N ILE A 405 -15.54 5.04 43.24
CA ILE A 405 -14.96 3.92 42.50
C ILE A 405 -14.32 4.49 41.23
N SER A 406 -13.01 4.26 41.06
CA SER A 406 -12.28 4.62 39.83
C SER A 406 -13.08 4.19 38.60
N LYS A 407 -13.30 5.11 37.66
CA LYS A 407 -14.06 4.84 36.43
C LYS A 407 -13.54 3.60 35.68
N TRP A 408 -12.24 3.30 35.81
CA TRP A 408 -11.58 2.15 35.21
C TRP A 408 -11.98 0.79 35.82
N LYS A 409 -12.53 0.77 37.04
CA LYS A 409 -13.06 -0.45 37.68
C LYS A 409 -14.48 -0.78 37.23
N SER A 410 -15.23 0.19 36.70
CA SER A 410 -16.58 -0.09 36.21
C SER A 410 -16.53 -0.93 34.92
N GLU A 411 -17.50 -1.84 34.79
CA GLU A 411 -17.56 -2.82 33.70
C GLU A 411 -17.50 -2.15 32.32
N LYS A 412 -18.14 -0.98 32.18
CA LYS A 412 -18.11 -0.11 30.99
C LYS A 412 -16.71 0.21 30.47
N TYR A 413 -15.72 0.37 31.36
CA TYR A 413 -14.35 0.72 30.98
C TYR A 413 -13.41 -0.49 31.00
N GLN A 414 -13.90 -1.68 31.30
CA GLN A 414 -13.11 -2.89 31.12
C GLN A 414 -12.76 -3.10 29.65
N ARG A 415 -11.54 -3.55 29.38
CA ARG A 415 -11.03 -3.74 28.00
C ARG A 415 -11.93 -4.66 27.17
N LYS A 416 -12.45 -5.72 27.80
CA LYS A 416 -13.35 -6.70 27.17
C LYS A 416 -14.65 -6.04 26.71
N GLU A 417 -15.25 -5.25 27.58
CA GLU A 417 -16.51 -4.54 27.32
C GLU A 417 -16.36 -3.40 26.31
N ARG A 418 -15.26 -2.63 26.37
CA ARG A 418 -14.95 -1.62 25.33
C ARG A 418 -14.76 -2.26 23.94
N SER A 419 -14.12 -3.43 23.90
CA SER A 419 -13.92 -4.16 22.64
C SER A 419 -15.22 -4.75 22.13
N ARG A 420 -16.09 -5.25 23.02
CA ARG A 420 -17.46 -5.68 22.71
C ARG A 420 -18.27 -4.53 22.11
N ARG A 421 -18.36 -3.39 22.79
CA ARG A 421 -19.10 -2.20 22.30
C ARG A 421 -18.53 -1.63 21.01
N LYS A 422 -17.21 -1.70 20.80
CA LYS A 422 -16.59 -1.28 19.53
C LYS A 422 -17.00 -2.21 18.38
N ARG A 423 -17.20 -3.50 18.64
CA ARG A 423 -17.76 -4.46 17.67
C ARG A 423 -19.27 -4.26 17.48
N GLU A 424 -20.01 -4.00 18.55
CA GLU A 424 -21.46 -3.72 18.51
C GLU A 424 -21.80 -2.34 17.94
N LYS A 425 -20.83 -1.41 17.87
CA LYS A 425 -20.96 -0.11 17.19
C LYS A 425 -20.86 -0.19 15.67
N LEU A 426 -20.72 -1.38 15.10
CA LEU A 426 -20.91 -1.57 13.67
C LEU A 426 -22.36 -1.20 13.32
N ASN A 427 -22.55 -0.59 12.14
CA ASN A 427 -23.80 0.04 11.69
C ASN A 427 -25.05 -0.72 12.16
N GLU A 428 -26.09 -0.02 12.59
CA GLU A 428 -27.40 -0.58 12.97
C GLU A 428 -28.02 -1.49 11.89
N ASN A 429 -27.47 -1.47 10.67
CA ASN A 429 -27.87 -2.27 9.52
C ASN A 429 -26.96 -3.48 9.22
N GLN A 430 -25.95 -3.77 10.05
CA GLN A 430 -25.06 -4.93 9.83
C GLN A 430 -25.62 -6.16 10.53
N HIS A 431 -26.19 -7.08 9.75
CA HIS A 431 -26.70 -8.35 10.26
C HIS A 431 -25.58 -9.20 10.89
N LEU A 432 -25.80 -9.65 12.11
CA LEU A 432 -24.97 -10.65 12.77
C LEU A 432 -25.23 -12.01 12.13
N ILE A 433 -24.24 -12.91 12.15
CA ILE A 433 -24.45 -14.30 11.71
C ILE A 433 -25.59 -14.97 12.50
N THR A 434 -25.81 -14.53 13.74
CA THR A 434 -26.89 -14.98 14.60
C THR A 434 -28.27 -14.52 14.13
N ASP A 435 -28.36 -13.43 13.37
CA ASP A 435 -29.64 -12.92 12.84
C ASP A 435 -30.19 -13.83 11.75
N TYR A 436 -29.32 -14.63 11.12
CA TYR A 436 -29.70 -15.65 10.15
C TYR A 436 -30.09 -16.98 10.81
N TYR A 437 -29.77 -17.21 12.10
CA TYR A 437 -30.17 -18.45 12.78
C TYR A 437 -31.69 -18.57 12.94
N PRO A 438 -32.45 -17.54 13.35
CA PRO A 438 -33.90 -17.61 13.36
C PRO A 438 -34.48 -17.87 11.97
N MET A 439 -33.90 -17.30 10.91
CA MET A 439 -34.34 -17.57 9.55
C MET A 439 -34.10 -19.04 9.19
N ILE A 440 -32.90 -19.57 9.44
CA ILE A 440 -32.57 -20.97 9.18
C ILE A 440 -33.45 -21.91 10.02
N ILE A 441 -33.64 -21.62 11.31
CA ILE A 441 -34.49 -22.40 12.22
C ILE A 441 -35.94 -22.37 11.74
N ASN A 442 -36.49 -21.20 11.44
CA ASN A 442 -37.87 -21.06 10.97
C ASN A 442 -38.08 -21.71 9.59
N THR A 443 -37.08 -21.65 8.70
CA THR A 443 -37.12 -22.35 7.41
C THR A 443 -37.05 -23.85 7.62
N ILE A 444 -36.20 -24.34 8.53
CA ILE A 444 -36.13 -25.76 8.88
C ILE A 444 -37.45 -26.22 9.54
N GLU A 445 -38.01 -25.46 10.48
CA GLU A 445 -39.30 -25.75 11.11
C GLU A 445 -40.46 -25.73 10.09
N TYR A 446 -40.44 -24.79 9.14
CA TYR A 446 -41.40 -24.72 8.05
C TYR A 446 -41.27 -25.95 7.13
N LEU A 447 -40.05 -26.34 6.76
CA LEU A 447 -39.80 -27.54 5.95
C LEU A 447 -40.24 -28.80 6.70
N ILE A 448 -39.91 -28.91 7.99
CA ILE A 448 -40.36 -30.02 8.86
C ILE A 448 -41.88 -30.13 8.88
N LYS A 449 -42.59 -29.00 8.91
CA LYS A 449 -44.05 -28.97 9.07
C LYS A 449 -44.80 -29.17 7.76
N ASN A 450 -44.30 -28.63 6.65
CA ASN A 450 -45.04 -28.55 5.39
C ASN A 450 -44.50 -29.48 4.29
N GLU A 451 -43.26 -29.92 4.41
CA GLU A 451 -42.55 -30.77 3.45
C GLU A 451 -41.96 -31.98 4.21
N PRO A 452 -42.81 -32.84 4.82
CA PRO A 452 -42.34 -33.93 5.67
C PRO A 452 -41.49 -34.94 4.89
N ASP A 453 -41.76 -35.13 3.60
CA ASP A 453 -41.00 -36.05 2.75
C ASP A 453 -39.57 -35.54 2.50
N ILE A 454 -39.40 -34.25 2.21
CA ILE A 454 -38.08 -33.59 2.08
C ILE A 454 -37.36 -33.61 3.42
N THR A 455 -38.08 -33.42 4.52
CA THR A 455 -37.50 -33.43 5.87
C THR A 455 -37.01 -34.83 6.23
N VAL A 456 -37.77 -35.86 5.91
CA VAL A 456 -37.36 -37.26 6.08
C VAL A 456 -36.17 -37.56 5.18
N GLU A 457 -36.13 -37.09 3.94
CA GLU A 457 -34.96 -37.22 3.06
C GLU A 457 -33.72 -36.50 3.62
N TYR A 458 -33.87 -35.26 4.11
CA TYR A 458 -32.79 -34.47 4.69
C TYR A 458 -32.30 -35.04 6.02
N LEU A 459 -33.21 -35.52 6.87
CA LEU A 459 -32.88 -36.25 8.08
C LEU A 459 -32.22 -37.57 7.73
N ASN A 460 -32.66 -38.27 6.69
CA ASN A 460 -32.00 -39.48 6.21
C ASN A 460 -30.61 -39.20 5.62
N ILE A 461 -30.38 -38.04 4.99
CA ILE A 461 -29.06 -37.57 4.57
C ILE A 461 -28.19 -37.21 5.78
N LEU A 462 -28.73 -36.54 6.80
CA LEU A 462 -27.99 -36.22 8.02
C LEU A 462 -27.71 -37.47 8.86
N ILE A 463 -28.65 -38.41 8.91
CA ILE A 463 -28.53 -39.71 9.55
C ILE A 463 -27.61 -40.61 8.72
N SER A 464 -27.59 -40.54 7.39
CA SER A 464 -26.64 -41.28 6.56
C SER A 464 -25.25 -40.68 6.67
N CYS A 465 -25.08 -39.35 6.66
CA CYS A 465 -23.80 -38.69 6.95
C CYS A 465 -23.32 -38.99 8.39
N ASN A 466 -24.22 -39.05 9.37
CA ASN A 466 -23.87 -39.48 10.73
C ASN A 466 -23.67 -40.99 10.85
N ARG A 467 -24.36 -41.82 10.07
CA ARG A 467 -24.12 -43.29 10.00
C ARG A 467 -22.85 -43.59 9.22
N ASP A 468 -22.43 -42.79 8.26
CA ASP A 468 -21.12 -42.91 7.63
C ASP A 468 -20.01 -42.54 8.63
N LEU A 469 -20.32 -41.71 9.64
CA LEU A 469 -19.45 -41.39 10.77
C LEU A 469 -19.54 -42.37 11.96
N VAL A 470 -20.66 -43.09 12.14
CA VAL A 470 -20.95 -43.93 13.33
C VAL A 470 -21.08 -45.42 13.02
N GLN A 471 -21.46 -45.78 11.79
CA GLN A 471 -21.56 -47.13 11.24
C GLN A 471 -20.43 -47.43 10.23
N GLN A 472 -19.19 -47.06 10.58
CA GLN A 472 -18.09 -47.99 10.31
C GLN A 472 -17.93 -48.93 11.52
N PRO A 473 -18.73 -50.01 11.63
CA PRO A 473 -18.42 -51.07 12.57
C PRO A 473 -17.23 -51.86 12.00
N ASN A 474 -16.07 -51.70 12.62
CA ASN A 474 -15.02 -52.71 12.66
C ASN A 474 -14.36 -53.16 11.33
N SER A 475 -14.54 -52.45 10.21
CA SER A 475 -13.66 -52.61 9.05
C SER A 475 -12.43 -51.71 9.20
N SER A 476 -11.34 -52.26 9.75
CA SER A 476 -9.96 -51.72 9.66
C SER A 476 -9.82 -50.18 9.63
N GLY A 477 -9.83 -49.57 10.82
CA GLY A 477 -9.07 -48.34 11.09
C GLY A 477 -9.30 -47.18 10.11
N MET A 478 -10.49 -46.59 10.10
CA MET A 478 -10.60 -45.20 9.68
C MET A 478 -9.89 -44.35 10.75
N GLU A 479 -8.57 -44.19 10.60
CA GLU A 479 -7.76 -43.33 11.45
C GLU A 479 -8.41 -41.94 11.43
N MET A 480 -9.13 -41.59 12.51
CA MET A 480 -9.58 -40.23 12.70
C MET A 480 -8.36 -39.34 12.50
N ASN A 481 -8.47 -38.38 11.58
CA ASN A 481 -7.34 -37.55 11.16
C ASN A 481 -6.54 -37.17 12.42
N LYS A 482 -5.26 -37.55 12.47
CA LYS A 482 -4.39 -37.36 13.65
C LYS A 482 -4.50 -35.95 14.22
N PHE A 483 -4.74 -34.96 13.36
CA PHE A 483 -5.01 -33.60 13.76
C PHE A 483 -6.31 -33.43 14.58
N LEU A 484 -7.44 -33.97 14.11
CA LEU A 484 -8.71 -33.95 14.85
C LEU A 484 -8.60 -34.69 16.19
N GLN A 485 -7.89 -35.82 16.22
CA GLN A 485 -7.59 -36.52 17.48
C GLN A 485 -6.83 -35.60 18.45
N ILE A 486 -5.77 -34.93 17.99
CA ILE A 486 -5.02 -33.96 18.80
C ILE A 486 -5.92 -32.84 19.33
N LEU A 487 -6.83 -32.29 18.50
CA LEU A 487 -7.75 -31.24 18.95
C LEU A 487 -8.72 -31.74 20.02
N CYS A 488 -9.27 -32.95 19.84
CA CYS A 488 -10.16 -33.59 20.81
C CYS A 488 -9.45 -33.87 22.14
N ASP A 489 -8.22 -34.38 22.10
CA ASP A 489 -7.44 -34.69 23.30
C ASP A 489 -7.08 -33.43 24.09
N ILE A 490 -6.74 -32.35 23.39
CA ILE A 490 -6.51 -31.04 24.00
C ILE A 490 -7.78 -30.50 24.63
N CYS A 491 -8.92 -30.64 23.95
CA CYS A 491 -10.22 -30.23 24.49
C CYS A 491 -10.51 -30.94 25.81
N LYS A 492 -10.37 -32.28 25.84
CA LYS A 492 -10.59 -33.11 27.03
C LYS A 492 -9.63 -32.73 28.17
N THR A 493 -8.34 -32.61 27.86
CA THR A 493 -7.29 -32.28 28.84
C THR A 493 -7.47 -30.89 29.43
N ASN A 494 -7.84 -29.91 28.61
CA ASN A 494 -8.04 -28.54 29.07
C ASN A 494 -9.39 -28.36 29.78
N SER A 495 -10.39 -29.19 29.46
CA SER A 495 -11.68 -29.15 30.16
C SER A 495 -11.61 -29.77 31.56
N SER A 496 -10.67 -30.68 31.81
CA SER A 496 -10.45 -31.29 33.14
C SER A 496 -9.47 -30.51 34.02
N THR A 497 -8.84 -29.44 33.52
CA THR A 497 -7.81 -28.69 34.25
C THR A 497 -8.21 -27.23 34.44
N SER A 498 -7.69 -26.59 35.50
CA SER A 498 -7.93 -25.17 35.76
C SER A 498 -7.12 -24.24 34.84
N LYS A 499 -6.13 -24.77 34.12
CA LYS A 499 -5.22 -24.01 33.25
C LYS A 499 -5.04 -24.72 31.92
N ASN A 500 -5.47 -24.08 30.85
CA ASN A 500 -5.31 -24.60 29.50
C ASN A 500 -3.83 -24.67 29.11
N LYS A 501 -3.39 -25.84 28.64
CA LYS A 501 -2.07 -26.11 28.10
C LYS A 501 -2.19 -26.43 26.62
N TYR A 502 -1.24 -25.95 25.83
CA TYR A 502 -1.20 -26.15 24.39
C TYR A 502 0.21 -26.54 23.99
N ASN A 503 0.34 -27.59 23.17
CA ASN A 503 1.62 -28.02 22.62
C ASN A 503 2.12 -27.03 21.55
N TYR A 504 3.37 -27.19 21.13
CA TYR A 504 4.01 -26.31 20.13
C TYR A 504 3.25 -26.31 18.79
N SER A 505 2.89 -27.48 18.27
CA SER A 505 2.22 -27.64 16.99
C SER A 505 0.87 -26.91 16.92
N ILE A 506 0.09 -26.97 17.99
CA ILE A 506 -1.20 -26.26 18.06
C ILE A 506 -1.03 -24.76 18.21
N LYS A 507 0.01 -24.29 18.92
CA LYS A 507 0.32 -22.86 18.93
C LYS A 507 0.72 -22.36 17.54
N GLN A 508 1.52 -23.11 16.78
CA GLN A 508 1.88 -22.76 15.40
C GLN A 508 0.67 -22.77 14.47
N PHE A 509 -0.16 -23.82 14.53
CA PHE A 509 -1.39 -23.91 13.75
C PHE A 509 -2.34 -22.75 14.05
N ALA A 510 -2.56 -22.47 15.34
CA ALA A 510 -3.39 -21.36 15.78
C ALA A 510 -2.84 -20.00 15.35
N LEU A 511 -1.51 -19.82 15.37
CA LEU A 511 -0.87 -18.61 14.90
C LEU A 511 -1.04 -18.44 13.38
N TYR A 512 -0.89 -19.52 12.61
CA TYR A 512 -1.16 -19.53 11.18
C TYR A 512 -2.61 -19.15 10.87
N MET A 513 -3.58 -19.76 11.56
CA MET A 513 -5.00 -19.39 11.45
C MET A 513 -5.23 -17.90 11.78
N TYR A 514 -4.58 -17.39 12.82
CA TYR A 514 -4.70 -16.00 13.23
C TYR A 514 -4.15 -15.04 12.17
N TYR A 515 -3.04 -15.39 11.51
CA TYR A 515 -2.45 -14.56 10.45
C TYR A 515 -3.24 -14.61 9.14
N ILE A 516 -3.68 -15.80 8.71
CA ILE A 516 -4.41 -15.95 7.43
C ILE A 516 -5.85 -15.49 7.54
N GLY A 517 -6.59 -15.93 8.56
CA GLY A 517 -8.00 -15.56 8.72
C GLY A 517 -8.19 -14.21 9.42
N GLY A 518 -7.13 -13.66 10.01
CA GLY A 518 -7.19 -12.43 10.77
C GLY A 518 -7.85 -12.59 12.14
N ARG A 519 -7.90 -11.47 12.86
CA ARG A 519 -8.34 -11.46 14.26
C ARG A 519 -9.80 -11.88 14.46
N VAL A 520 -10.71 -11.38 13.62
CA VAL A 520 -12.16 -11.62 13.78
C VAL A 520 -12.46 -13.11 13.59
N PHE A 521 -11.96 -13.70 12.50
CA PHE A 521 -12.06 -15.14 12.25
C PHE A 521 -11.52 -15.94 13.44
N TYR A 522 -10.31 -15.60 13.91
CA TYR A 522 -9.70 -16.34 15.01
C TYR A 522 -10.48 -16.22 16.31
N GLU A 523 -11.00 -15.04 16.65
CA GLU A 523 -11.86 -14.83 17.82
C GLU A 523 -13.15 -15.65 17.72
N THR A 524 -13.75 -15.74 16.52
CA THR A 524 -14.93 -16.58 16.25
C THR A 524 -14.60 -18.06 16.46
N ILE A 525 -13.51 -18.56 15.89
CA ILE A 525 -13.09 -19.95 16.08
C ILE A 525 -12.80 -20.24 17.56
N HIS A 526 -12.06 -19.36 18.24
CA HIS A 526 -11.75 -19.52 19.66
C HIS A 526 -13.02 -19.49 20.55
N ALA A 527 -14.03 -18.70 20.18
CA ALA A 527 -15.30 -18.67 20.91
C ALA A 527 -16.12 -19.96 20.74
N ASN A 528 -16.09 -20.56 19.55
CA ASN A 528 -16.83 -21.78 19.22
C ASN A 528 -16.08 -23.06 19.64
N LEU A 529 -14.74 -23.06 19.60
CA LEU A 529 -13.89 -24.19 19.98
C LEU A 529 -13.22 -23.93 21.34
N LYS A 530 -14.05 -23.84 22.39
CA LYS A 530 -13.56 -23.61 23.76
C LYS A 530 -12.55 -24.69 24.16
N ASN A 531 -11.48 -24.27 24.82
CA ASN A 531 -10.40 -25.13 25.33
C ASN A 531 -9.56 -25.85 24.26
N VAL A 532 -9.90 -25.74 22.97
CA VAL A 532 -9.18 -26.37 21.86
C VAL A 532 -8.02 -25.49 21.38
N VAL A 533 -8.29 -24.21 21.14
CA VAL A 533 -7.30 -23.25 20.61
C VAL A 533 -6.87 -22.23 21.68
N PRO A 534 -5.62 -21.74 21.64
CA PRO A 534 -5.11 -20.79 22.62
C PRO A 534 -5.77 -19.41 22.49
N SER A 535 -5.86 -18.67 23.60
CA SER A 535 -6.26 -17.26 23.54
C SER A 535 -5.24 -16.42 22.75
N ILE A 536 -5.68 -15.28 22.19
CA ILE A 536 -4.78 -14.31 21.52
C ILE A 536 -3.65 -13.86 22.45
N THR A 537 -3.91 -13.70 23.76
CA THR A 537 -2.87 -13.37 24.74
C THR A 537 -1.80 -14.47 24.82
N THR A 538 -2.22 -15.73 24.81
CA THR A 538 -1.31 -16.88 24.77
C THR A 538 -0.52 -16.92 23.46
N LEU A 539 -1.15 -16.65 22.32
CA LEU A 539 -0.46 -16.53 21.04
C LEU A 539 0.58 -15.40 21.05
N ASN A 540 0.22 -14.21 21.52
CA ASN A 540 1.15 -13.07 21.59
C ASN A 540 2.35 -13.36 22.51
N ARG A 541 2.12 -14.04 23.63
CA ARG A 541 3.20 -14.48 24.52
C ARG A 541 4.09 -15.53 23.85
N TYR A 542 3.49 -16.47 23.13
CA TYR A 542 4.22 -17.47 22.35
C TYR A 542 5.10 -16.81 21.29
N VAL A 543 4.57 -15.85 20.53
CA VAL A 543 5.36 -15.06 19.57
C VAL A 543 6.49 -14.28 20.26
N ARG A 544 6.22 -13.71 21.44
CA ARG A 544 7.22 -12.95 22.23
C ARG A 544 8.41 -13.78 22.71
N ASN A 545 8.14 -15.00 23.13
CA ASN A 545 9.13 -15.85 23.78
C ASN A 545 9.86 -16.75 22.79
N ASP A 546 9.14 -17.30 21.81
CA ASP A 546 9.64 -18.43 21.02
C ASP A 546 10.09 -18.02 19.61
N LYS A 547 9.78 -16.79 19.16
CA LYS A 547 10.22 -16.29 17.84
C LYS A 547 11.34 -15.25 17.97
N LYS A 548 12.37 -15.41 17.14
CA LYS A 548 13.37 -14.37 16.89
C LYS A 548 12.66 -13.17 16.28
N TYR A 549 12.90 -12.00 16.87
CA TYR A 549 12.35 -10.74 16.39
C TYR A 549 13.29 -10.14 15.38
N ILE A 550 12.73 -9.57 14.32
CA ILE A 550 13.48 -8.69 13.43
C ILE A 550 13.77 -7.43 14.23
N SER A 551 15.06 -7.16 14.46
CA SER A 551 15.53 -5.92 15.06
C SER A 551 15.75 -4.89 13.95
N GLU A 552 15.47 -3.62 14.23
CA GLU A 552 15.67 -2.56 13.24
C GLU A 552 17.15 -2.43 12.88
N GLY A 553 17.44 -2.41 11.57
CA GLY A 553 18.77 -2.31 10.98
C GLY A 553 19.67 -3.52 11.16
N ASP A 554 19.23 -4.53 11.91
CA ASP A 554 19.97 -5.77 12.09
C ASP A 554 19.76 -6.69 10.88
N PHE A 555 20.80 -7.43 10.49
CA PHE A 555 20.76 -8.36 9.36
C PHE A 555 20.71 -9.79 9.88
N ASP A 556 19.62 -10.51 9.60
CA ASP A 556 19.44 -11.90 10.07
C ASP A 556 20.03 -12.93 9.09
N PHE A 557 21.35 -12.88 8.89
CA PHE A 557 22.05 -13.81 7.99
C PHE A 557 21.99 -15.26 8.48
N ASP A 558 22.21 -15.49 9.77
CA ASP A 558 22.11 -16.83 10.39
C ASP A 558 20.71 -17.41 10.24
N GLY A 559 19.68 -16.57 10.42
CA GLY A 559 18.29 -16.95 10.26
C GLY A 559 17.95 -17.34 8.83
N LEU A 560 18.52 -16.66 7.82
CA LEU A 560 18.39 -17.05 6.42
C LEU A 560 19.10 -18.38 6.13
N ALA A 561 20.34 -18.57 6.60
CA ALA A 561 21.07 -19.81 6.39
C ALA A 561 20.32 -21.02 6.97
N LYS A 562 19.86 -20.89 8.22
CA LYS A 562 19.01 -21.89 8.88
C LYS A 562 17.69 -22.11 8.14
N PHE A 563 17.05 -21.05 7.66
CA PHE A 563 15.80 -21.13 6.89
C PHE A 563 15.96 -21.94 5.60
N ILE A 564 17.09 -21.77 4.89
CA ILE A 564 17.44 -22.51 3.68
C ILE A 564 17.70 -23.99 4.01
N GLU A 565 18.47 -24.26 5.06
CA GLU A 565 18.84 -25.61 5.48
C GLU A 565 17.61 -26.43 5.93
N GLU A 566 16.81 -25.90 6.85
CA GLU A 566 15.63 -26.59 7.39
C GLU A 566 14.60 -26.95 6.32
N ARG A 567 14.52 -26.14 5.26
CA ARG A 567 13.59 -26.35 4.14
C ARG A 567 14.22 -27.06 2.94
N LYS A 568 15.50 -27.43 3.01
CA LYS A 568 16.26 -28.04 1.90
C LYS A 568 16.18 -27.22 0.62
N LEU A 569 16.28 -25.89 0.75
CA LEU A 569 16.26 -24.97 -0.38
C LEU A 569 17.65 -24.83 -1.00
N ALA A 570 17.70 -24.31 -2.23
CA ALA A 570 18.97 -24.00 -2.89
C ALA A 570 19.72 -22.90 -2.12
N LYS A 571 21.04 -23.03 -2.00
CA LYS A 571 21.93 -22.03 -1.37
C LYS A 571 22.25 -20.85 -2.31
N TYR A 572 21.38 -20.60 -3.28
CA TYR A 572 21.46 -19.48 -4.21
C TYR A 572 20.28 -18.55 -3.96
N VAL A 573 20.57 -17.28 -3.69
CA VAL A 573 19.54 -16.29 -3.36
C VAL A 573 19.64 -15.06 -4.26
N TRP A 574 18.50 -14.44 -4.48
CA TRP A 574 18.37 -13.11 -5.09
C TRP A 574 17.94 -12.12 -4.03
N ILE A 575 18.59 -10.96 -3.94
CA ILE A 575 18.27 -9.93 -2.95
C ILE A 575 17.36 -8.88 -3.58
N ALA A 576 16.24 -8.57 -2.95
CA ALA A 576 15.36 -7.47 -3.32
C ALA A 576 15.38 -6.41 -2.22
N GLU A 577 15.68 -5.17 -2.57
CA GLU A 577 15.69 -4.03 -1.66
C GLU A 577 14.70 -2.96 -2.13
N ASP A 578 13.83 -2.50 -1.24
CA ASP A 578 12.89 -1.41 -1.55
C ASP A 578 12.54 -0.58 -0.30
N CYS A 579 12.13 0.67 -0.50
CA CYS A 579 11.74 1.60 0.54
C CYS A 579 10.23 1.87 0.51
N THR A 580 9.50 1.39 1.51
CA THR A 580 8.07 1.66 1.65
C THR A 580 7.80 2.87 2.53
N ARG A 581 6.81 3.70 2.19
CA ARG A 581 6.46 4.88 2.98
C ARG A 581 5.78 4.46 4.28
N ILE A 582 6.22 5.02 5.41
CA ILE A 582 5.63 4.78 6.72
C ILE A 582 5.01 6.03 7.32
N ASN A 583 3.98 5.84 8.13
CA ASN A 583 3.50 6.87 9.03
C ASN A 583 4.49 6.93 10.19
N GLY A 584 5.52 7.78 10.09
CA GLY A 584 6.70 7.84 10.97
C GLY A 584 6.40 8.10 12.44
N LYS A 585 5.64 7.26 13.11
CA LYS A 585 5.37 7.37 14.53
C LYS A 585 6.66 6.98 15.28
N ILE A 586 7.08 7.84 16.19
CA ILE A 586 8.23 7.56 17.06
C ILE A 586 7.72 6.78 18.26
N GLU A 587 8.32 5.62 18.52
CA GLU A 587 7.89 4.71 19.59
C GLU A 587 9.09 4.21 20.39
N TYR A 588 8.92 4.05 21.70
CA TYR A 588 9.91 3.39 22.54
C TYR A 588 9.72 1.87 22.48
N ASN A 589 10.79 1.17 22.12
CA ASN A 589 10.85 -0.28 22.17
C ASN A 589 11.52 -0.73 23.47
N GLN A 590 10.70 -1.18 24.42
CA GLN A 590 11.15 -1.62 25.73
C GLN A 590 12.06 -2.86 25.68
N ARG A 591 11.99 -3.69 24.63
CA ARG A 591 12.73 -4.95 24.58
C ARG A 591 14.22 -4.73 24.37
N ASN A 592 14.58 -3.79 23.51
CA ASN A 592 15.97 -3.45 23.19
C ASN A 592 16.40 -2.11 23.77
N ASN A 593 15.52 -1.45 24.54
CA ASN A 593 15.74 -0.12 25.10
C ASN A 593 16.11 0.93 24.04
N LYS A 594 15.38 0.97 22.91
CA LYS A 594 15.64 1.90 21.79
C LYS A 594 14.43 2.77 21.46
N ILE A 595 14.69 3.96 20.95
CA ILE A 595 13.67 4.84 20.35
C ILE A 595 13.64 4.59 18.84
N MET A 596 12.51 4.09 18.36
CA MET A 596 12.27 3.67 16.98
C MET A 596 11.57 4.78 16.20
N GLY A 597 11.76 4.84 14.88
CA GLY A 597 11.04 5.76 13.99
C GLY A 597 11.82 7.03 13.60
N PHE A 598 13.07 7.14 14.04
CA PHE A 598 14.05 8.06 13.45
C PHE A 598 14.78 7.37 12.30
N SER A 599 15.32 8.16 11.36
CA SER A 599 16.17 7.64 10.30
C SER A 599 17.49 7.17 10.90
N LEU A 600 17.84 5.90 10.74
CA LEU A 600 19.13 5.40 11.19
C LEU A 600 20.25 6.00 10.33
N PRO A 601 21.34 6.53 10.94
CA PRO A 601 22.50 6.94 10.18
C PRO A 601 23.17 5.71 9.57
N LEU A 602 23.75 5.88 8.38
CA LEU A 602 24.46 4.81 7.69
C LEU A 602 25.97 4.97 7.88
N SER A 603 26.64 3.87 8.21
CA SER A 603 28.09 3.72 8.22
C SER A 603 28.46 2.66 7.21
N ASN A 604 29.17 3.04 6.16
CA ASN A 604 29.48 2.18 5.01
C ASN A 604 28.23 1.50 4.40
N GLY A 605 27.15 2.26 4.24
CA GLY A 605 25.88 1.71 3.76
C GLY A 605 25.07 0.90 4.77
N ILE A 606 25.63 0.58 5.93
CA ILE A 606 24.96 -0.24 6.97
C ILE A 606 24.34 0.68 8.03
N PRO A 607 23.07 0.46 8.42
CA PRO A 607 22.46 1.23 9.50
C PRO A 607 23.16 1.00 10.83
N ASP A 608 23.51 2.09 11.53
CA ASP A 608 24.00 2.00 12.91
C ASP A 608 22.83 1.77 13.86
N ILE A 609 22.68 0.51 14.27
CA ILE A 609 21.58 0.08 15.12
C ILE A 609 21.62 0.68 16.53
N ASN A 610 22.76 1.20 17.00
CA ASN A 610 22.95 1.63 18.39
C ASN A 610 22.76 3.12 18.61
N THR A 611 22.50 3.89 17.55
CA THR A 611 22.37 5.36 17.60
C THR A 611 21.29 5.83 18.59
N PHE A 612 20.11 5.20 18.61
CA PHE A 612 18.94 5.67 19.37
C PHE A 612 18.66 4.86 20.64
N THR A 613 19.68 4.57 21.42
CA THR A 613 19.55 3.84 22.69
C THR A 613 19.02 4.76 23.80
N ALA A 614 17.92 4.37 24.45
CA ALA A 614 17.23 5.18 25.45
C ALA A 614 17.89 5.05 26.85
N THR A 615 19.07 5.64 27.01
CA THR A 615 19.84 5.57 28.27
C THR A 615 19.36 6.57 29.32
N SER A 616 18.88 7.76 28.92
CA SER A 616 18.31 8.76 29.82
C SER A 616 17.22 9.61 29.15
N GLY A 617 16.44 10.34 29.96
CA GLY A 617 15.44 11.29 29.46
C GLY A 617 16.06 12.42 28.64
N GLU A 618 17.23 12.94 29.04
CA GLU A 618 17.93 13.99 28.28
C GLU A 618 18.38 13.49 26.91
N ILE A 619 18.87 12.25 26.83
CA ILE A 619 19.30 11.63 25.57
C ILE A 619 18.10 11.38 24.65
N ILE A 620 16.98 10.94 25.20
CA ILE A 620 15.74 10.84 24.40
C ILE A 620 15.36 12.22 23.86
N GLN A 621 15.42 13.26 24.70
CA GLN A 621 15.10 14.63 24.29
C GLN A 621 16.03 15.16 23.19
N SER A 622 17.34 14.87 23.25
CA SER A 622 18.28 15.26 22.20
C SER A 622 17.93 14.60 20.86
N TYR A 623 17.52 13.33 20.85
CA TYR A 623 17.05 12.67 19.63
C TYR A 623 15.88 13.41 18.97
N PHE A 624 14.89 13.89 19.74
CA PHE A 624 13.78 14.65 19.16
C PHE A 624 14.18 16.01 18.58
N ASN A 625 15.26 16.61 19.09
CA ASN A 625 15.75 17.90 18.63
C ASN A 625 16.68 17.78 17.41
N GLU A 626 17.48 16.71 17.36
CA GLU A 626 18.61 16.58 16.42
C GLU A 626 18.36 15.54 15.33
N ALA A 627 17.63 14.47 15.62
CA ALA A 627 17.45 13.37 14.70
C ALA A 627 16.35 13.65 13.66
N THR A 628 16.54 13.09 12.46
CA THR A 628 15.53 13.19 11.41
C THR A 628 14.50 12.10 11.58
N LYS A 629 13.23 12.49 11.67
CA LYS A 629 12.09 11.58 11.66
C LYS A 629 12.06 10.77 10.35
N ALA A 630 11.90 9.45 10.45
CA ALA A 630 11.82 8.61 9.27
C ALA A 630 10.49 8.77 8.53
N HIS A 631 10.57 8.68 7.20
CA HIS A 631 9.41 8.71 6.31
C HIS A 631 9.24 7.41 5.53
N TYR A 632 10.29 6.59 5.51
CA TYR A 632 10.34 5.33 4.80
C TYR A 632 10.92 4.24 5.72
N ALA A 633 10.54 3.00 5.45
CA ALA A 633 11.24 1.82 5.94
C ALA A 633 11.86 1.13 4.73
N CYS A 634 13.18 1.00 4.73
CA CYS A 634 13.90 0.14 3.79
C CYS A 634 13.71 -1.30 4.24
N VAL A 635 13.29 -2.16 3.32
CA VAL A 635 13.05 -3.59 3.52
C VAL A 635 13.95 -4.35 2.56
N ILE A 636 14.73 -5.28 3.09
CA ILE A 636 15.64 -6.13 2.32
C ILE A 636 15.15 -7.57 2.45
N MET A 637 14.78 -8.16 1.32
CA MET A 637 14.27 -9.52 1.22
C MET A 637 15.28 -10.39 0.47
N ALA A 638 15.48 -11.63 0.92
CA ALA A 638 16.23 -12.65 0.20
C ALA A 638 15.26 -13.69 -0.36
N GLN A 639 15.25 -13.89 -1.66
CA GLN A 639 14.44 -14.88 -2.35
C GLN A 639 15.34 -16.06 -2.76
N PRO A 640 15.16 -17.25 -2.17
CA PRO A 640 15.82 -18.45 -2.67
C PRO A 640 15.37 -18.75 -4.10
N LEU A 641 16.29 -19.21 -4.94
CA LEU A 641 16.03 -19.50 -6.34
C LEU A 641 15.54 -20.94 -6.52
N MET A 642 14.41 -21.23 -5.91
CA MET A 642 13.69 -22.49 -6.03
C MET A 642 12.20 -22.20 -6.21
N MET A 643 11.53 -22.95 -7.07
CA MET A 643 10.10 -22.77 -7.34
C MET A 643 9.29 -22.88 -6.04
N ASN A 644 8.35 -21.96 -5.84
CA ASN A 644 7.48 -21.87 -4.66
C ASN A 644 8.21 -21.65 -3.32
N SER A 645 9.50 -21.29 -3.33
CA SER A 645 10.20 -20.96 -2.09
C SER A 645 9.75 -19.59 -1.56
N PRO A 646 9.49 -19.46 -0.24
CA PRO A 646 9.12 -18.17 0.31
C PRO A 646 10.34 -17.25 0.42
N ALA A 647 10.13 -15.95 0.19
CA ALA A 647 11.12 -14.92 0.51
C ALA A 647 11.35 -14.84 2.03
N TYR A 648 12.57 -14.48 2.40
CA TYR A 648 13.00 -14.28 3.77
C TYR A 648 13.32 -12.79 4.00
N CYS A 649 12.81 -12.22 5.09
CA CYS A 649 13.11 -10.83 5.43
C CYS A 649 14.48 -10.75 6.13
N LEU A 650 15.46 -10.19 5.44
CA LEU A 650 16.84 -10.13 5.91
C LEU A 650 17.07 -8.95 6.86
N SER A 651 16.57 -7.77 6.51
CA SER A 651 16.68 -6.57 7.36
C SER A 651 15.56 -5.58 7.06
N ILE A 652 15.19 -4.79 8.07
CA ILE A 652 14.28 -3.65 7.96
C ILE A 652 14.84 -2.49 8.76
N PHE A 653 14.93 -1.30 8.18
CA PHE A 653 15.32 -0.10 8.91
C PHE A 653 14.62 1.17 8.46
N CYS A 654 14.40 2.09 9.39
CA CYS A 654 13.84 3.40 9.09
C CYS A 654 14.87 4.29 8.38
N THR A 655 14.40 4.99 7.34
CA THR A 655 15.19 5.95 6.57
C THR A 655 14.37 7.18 6.19
N ASP A 656 15.05 8.30 5.96
CA ASP A 656 14.50 9.48 5.30
C ASP A 656 14.67 9.45 3.78
N ASN A 657 15.18 8.34 3.24
CA ASN A 657 15.50 8.14 1.85
C ASN A 657 16.46 9.22 1.32
N LYS A 658 17.50 9.60 2.09
CA LYS A 658 18.59 10.51 1.65
C LYS A 658 19.97 9.84 1.53
N PHE A 659 20.03 8.51 1.55
CA PHE A 659 21.28 7.78 1.26
C PHE A 659 21.75 8.02 -0.18
N ARG A 660 23.01 7.72 -0.45
CA ARG A 660 23.67 7.84 -1.76
C ARG A 660 23.80 6.49 -2.45
N ALA A 661 24.17 6.50 -3.72
CA ALA A 661 24.44 5.26 -4.48
C ALA A 661 25.64 4.48 -3.89
N GLU A 662 26.60 5.21 -3.34
CA GLU A 662 27.77 4.61 -2.67
C GLU A 662 27.35 3.82 -1.41
N ASP A 663 26.39 4.34 -0.63
CA ASP A 663 25.83 3.61 0.52
C ASP A 663 25.13 2.31 0.09
N VAL A 664 24.42 2.32 -1.03
CA VAL A 664 23.78 1.11 -1.58
C VAL A 664 24.83 0.08 -1.98
N SER A 665 25.87 0.49 -2.72
CA SER A 665 26.93 -0.41 -3.20
C SER A 665 27.68 -1.07 -2.02
N GLN A 666 28.04 -0.29 -1.00
CA GLN A 666 28.71 -0.81 0.18
C GLN A 666 27.83 -1.80 0.97
N ARG A 667 26.52 -1.50 1.07
CA ARG A 667 25.56 -2.41 1.69
C ARG A 667 25.42 -3.73 0.92
N TRP A 668 25.35 -3.68 -0.40
CA TRP A 668 25.27 -4.88 -1.23
C TRP A 668 26.55 -5.73 -1.14
N ALA A 669 27.72 -5.09 -1.13
CA ALA A 669 28.99 -5.77 -0.91
C ALA A 669 29.04 -6.48 0.46
N PHE A 670 28.58 -5.80 1.52
CA PHE A 670 28.46 -6.40 2.85
C PHE A 670 27.52 -7.63 2.85
N ILE A 671 26.33 -7.51 2.25
CA ILE A 671 25.37 -8.63 2.15
C ILE A 671 25.97 -9.82 1.39
N LYS A 672 26.64 -9.57 0.26
CA LYS A 672 27.32 -10.62 -0.53
C LYS A 672 28.35 -11.35 0.33
N GLN A 673 29.22 -10.60 1.00
CA GLN A 673 30.32 -11.15 1.82
C GLN A 673 29.77 -11.97 3.01
N SER A 674 28.84 -11.40 3.79
CA SER A 674 28.31 -12.07 4.98
C SER A 674 27.53 -13.34 4.65
N LEU A 675 26.80 -13.37 3.52
CA LEU A 675 26.12 -14.59 3.08
C LEU A 675 27.08 -15.64 2.51
N PHE A 676 28.11 -15.20 1.80
CA PHE A 676 29.14 -16.09 1.28
C PHE A 676 29.87 -16.85 2.40
N GLU A 677 30.17 -16.19 3.51
CA GLU A 677 30.76 -16.80 4.71
C GLU A 677 29.87 -17.90 5.32
N LEU A 678 28.56 -17.84 5.12
CA LEU A 678 27.59 -18.86 5.52
C LEU A 678 27.33 -19.92 4.43
N GLY A 679 28.10 -19.88 3.34
CA GLY A 679 27.95 -20.77 2.19
C GLY A 679 26.67 -20.51 1.37
N VAL A 680 26.14 -19.28 1.41
CA VAL A 680 24.98 -18.84 0.62
C VAL A 680 25.46 -17.86 -0.44
N THR A 681 25.23 -18.19 -1.71
CA THR A 681 25.66 -17.36 -2.85
C THR A 681 24.56 -16.40 -3.27
N VAL A 682 24.88 -15.11 -3.32
CA VAL A 682 23.99 -14.07 -3.86
C VAL A 682 24.23 -13.95 -5.37
N LEU A 683 23.21 -14.25 -6.19
CA LEU A 683 23.33 -14.16 -7.65
C LEU A 683 23.06 -12.76 -8.21
N GLY A 684 22.30 -11.93 -7.49
CA GLY A 684 21.92 -10.63 -7.98
C GLY A 684 21.09 -9.82 -7.00
N PHE A 685 20.85 -8.58 -7.40
CA PHE A 685 20.08 -7.58 -6.66
C PHE A 685 18.97 -7.02 -7.55
N SER A 686 17.80 -6.82 -6.97
CA SER A 686 16.70 -6.05 -7.57
C SER A 686 16.26 -4.93 -6.63
N SER A 687 15.77 -3.85 -7.21
CA SER A 687 15.28 -2.68 -6.48
C SER A 687 14.30 -1.90 -7.37
N ASP A 688 13.49 -1.04 -6.76
CA ASP A 688 12.64 -0.08 -7.46
C ASP A 688 13.46 0.98 -8.21
N GLY A 689 12.79 1.76 -9.06
CA GLY A 689 13.37 2.74 -9.96
C GLY A 689 13.90 4.02 -9.32
N ASP A 690 14.36 3.96 -8.07
CA ASP A 690 15.09 5.07 -7.47
C ASP A 690 16.40 5.29 -8.23
N THR A 691 16.67 6.54 -8.59
CA THR A 691 17.89 6.93 -9.30
C THR A 691 19.19 6.47 -8.64
N ARG A 692 19.22 6.31 -7.31
CA ARG A 692 20.40 5.86 -6.57
C ARG A 692 20.61 4.36 -6.71
N TYR A 693 19.55 3.57 -6.57
CA TYR A 693 19.60 2.14 -6.84
C TYR A 693 19.97 1.87 -8.30
N PHE A 694 19.36 2.59 -9.25
CA PHE A 694 19.73 2.50 -10.66
C PHE A 694 21.18 2.87 -10.95
N LYS A 695 21.70 3.94 -10.31
CA LYS A 695 23.12 4.30 -10.44
C LYS A 695 24.01 3.16 -9.95
N THR A 696 23.68 2.55 -8.81
CA THR A 696 24.42 1.40 -8.28
C THR A 696 24.32 0.17 -9.18
N MET A 697 23.13 -0.19 -9.66
CA MET A 697 22.96 -1.29 -10.62
C MET A 697 23.78 -1.09 -11.88
N ARG A 698 23.77 0.13 -12.44
CA ARG A 698 24.55 0.45 -13.64
C ARG A 698 26.06 0.25 -13.40
N ILE A 699 26.56 0.66 -12.24
CA ILE A 699 27.96 0.49 -11.85
C ILE A 699 28.29 -1.01 -11.69
N GLU A 700 27.46 -1.76 -10.97
CA GLU A 700 27.65 -3.20 -10.72
C GLU A 700 27.54 -4.05 -12.00
N SER A 701 26.73 -3.62 -12.96
CA SER A 701 26.59 -4.27 -14.28
C SER A 701 27.63 -3.80 -15.31
N GLU A 702 28.59 -2.98 -14.90
CA GLU A 702 29.63 -2.41 -15.78
C GLU A 702 29.08 -1.72 -17.05
N LEU A 703 27.84 -1.22 -16.96
CA LEU A 703 27.21 -0.55 -18.09
C LEU A 703 27.88 0.80 -18.32
N PRO A 704 28.14 1.18 -19.59
CA PRO A 704 28.87 2.42 -19.92
C PRO A 704 28.19 3.61 -19.27
N LEU A 705 28.95 4.56 -18.72
CA LEU A 705 28.39 5.80 -18.17
C LEU A 705 27.65 6.57 -19.27
N PRO A 706 26.57 7.29 -18.95
CA PRO A 706 25.93 8.11 -19.97
C PRO A 706 26.95 9.16 -20.41
N PRO A 707 27.04 9.46 -21.73
CA PRO A 707 27.96 10.47 -22.21
C PRO A 707 27.75 11.75 -21.38
N ASP A 708 28.85 12.32 -20.87
CA ASP A 708 28.79 13.51 -20.03
C ASP A 708 28.02 14.58 -20.83
N ARG A 709 26.87 15.05 -20.30
CA ARG A 709 25.97 15.97 -21.02
C ARG A 709 26.67 17.27 -21.43
N ARG A 710 27.87 17.53 -20.90
CA ARG A 710 28.76 18.61 -21.33
C ARG A 710 29.30 18.44 -22.76
N TYR A 711 29.33 17.24 -23.32
CA TYR A 711 29.76 16.97 -24.70
C TYR A 711 28.60 16.98 -25.72
N LEU A 712 27.34 17.06 -25.27
CA LEU A 712 26.17 17.16 -26.16
C LEU A 712 25.72 18.60 -26.42
N SER A 713 26.48 19.58 -25.90
CA SER A 713 26.27 21.02 -26.14
C SER A 713 27.38 21.64 -27.02
N GLN A 714 28.23 20.82 -27.62
CA GLN A 714 29.09 21.16 -28.76
C GLN A 714 28.54 20.45 -29.98
#